data_AF-A0A953GG15-F1
#
_entry.id   AF-A0A953GG15-F1
#
_cell.length_a   1.000
_cell.length_b   1.000
_cell.length_c   1.000
_cell.angle_alpha   90.00
_cell.angle_beta   90.00
_cell.angle_gamma   90.00
#
_symmetry.space_group_name_H-M   'P 1'
#
loop_
_entity.id
_entity.type
_entity.pdbx_description
1 polymer ?
#
loop_
_entity_poly.entity_id
_entity_poly.type
_entity_poly.pdbx_seq_one_letter_code
_entity_poly.pdbx_strand_id
1 'polypeptide(L)'
;MHRLRRNIVALCTSWVLALPIPLWGQQLYFANYSVDDGLPHSQVNHIIQAKDGYLWVGTNMGLSRFDGHEFRNYSSKDGLGDNKVRVIFEPSAGNLLIGHENGTLSWWTGTHFEVFQLDKASGRILCIFQDRDKNLWIGTEHTGVFMLAAKDLLANLRQKKFKHYAHKEGLSRDVLGLAQDKNGNYLFITDLGLKQLDSKSGIFSFFKPKGLDVVQFSAVLFDKHNTLWLGTVKEGLYSYNTEKEYFVRHDTLSGYLKSNFVTSLTLDKKGAILAGTWGGGLSVVADNQATILTEDKGLGENKIRCAMVDDEGNIWAGTNQNGLSCYRGDRFEVFFKSRGGPNTQVGAVFGDSKGRMWFGANNHIMLIKQAGAIPEKIDLGFAGKETEVTSIIEDQKGTIWIATWGRGVFLLNTSTLELTRFTGRIPASSDISFNENFIYALYKDKTGRIWFSMLQGLAVYHPAQNSIKTYTKIDGLPGNSITDIQEDHLRRLWIGTADKGLSIFDNGHFTSINPPDIRINPAISSLALDKANKMWIATEGGGLYCFDGKQYANYSTEQGLPSNYISFVETDLNGKIWLGTHKGICRFDPLAKTNINFDKTDKHARIEAKPNAVFLDPTGYIWAGTINGALKINTNKVIQNTKESVTYITTVKVFQDTLSRTGLELNYRRNYLSFYFMGICYSDPDKVMYQYKLEGTDKEWQKVTQNFVNYNNLNPGSYVFMVRSCNNDGLWNRYPTTFSFKITPPFWMTWWFYTGSGLLCLLVIYSIVKFRERNLRLEKKHLELMVLSRTQEIVRQKEEIETQRDELQESSTIIEQKNQAITDSIRYAQRIQLATLPYYDVIYKNLTDTLILYKPKDIVSGDFYAYAKKDTKHIFAVADCTGHGVPGAFMSMIGTNLFNQIINEKGITQPAEILRHLDIGIERALKQDESENHDGMDMIICSLDFTNKQFEYAGANRPLWIMHQQPTNTLYPQGPGLRAELYGEYMCMIKPDKVPIGGFLRLSESSFTNHLFIFQPGDAIYLFTDGFADQFGGEHGRKLLSKRFRDYLISIRDKPVKVQEDLLNLYFENWKQNREQVDDVLVVGIWHHGNAT
;
A
#
# COMPACT_ATOMS: atom_id res chain seq x y z
N MET A 1 -37.53 -19.30 57.77
CA MET A 1 -36.34 -18.65 57.15
C MET A 1 -35.67 -19.47 56.05
N HIS A 2 -35.63 -20.82 56.09
CA HIS A 2 -35.00 -21.63 55.04
C HIS A 2 -35.70 -21.63 53.66
N ARG A 3 -37.03 -21.45 53.59
CA ARG A 3 -37.76 -21.32 52.31
C ARG A 3 -37.57 -19.96 51.62
N LEU A 4 -37.33 -18.88 52.39
CA LEU A 4 -37.10 -17.54 51.81
C LEU A 4 -35.70 -17.43 51.18
N ARG A 5 -34.67 -18.04 51.80
CA ARG A 5 -33.31 -18.08 51.25
C ARG A 5 -33.21 -18.89 49.94
N ARG A 6 -34.02 -19.95 49.79
CA ARG A 6 -34.00 -20.77 48.56
C ARG A 6 -34.63 -20.06 47.36
N ASN A 7 -35.63 -19.21 47.57
CA ASN A 7 -36.22 -18.40 46.50
C ASN A 7 -35.39 -17.16 46.16
N ILE A 8 -34.66 -16.56 47.12
CA ILE A 8 -33.74 -15.44 46.86
C ILE A 8 -32.49 -15.92 46.12
N VAL A 9 -31.95 -17.10 46.45
CA VAL A 9 -30.83 -17.69 45.71
C VAL A 9 -31.26 -18.15 44.31
N ALA A 10 -32.50 -18.62 44.12
CA ALA A 10 -33.04 -18.93 42.79
C ALA A 10 -33.32 -17.68 41.93
N LEU A 11 -33.75 -16.56 42.53
CA LEU A 11 -33.89 -15.27 41.83
C LEU A 11 -32.54 -14.61 41.53
N CYS A 12 -31.55 -14.74 42.40
CA CYS A 12 -30.21 -14.20 42.16
C CYS A 12 -29.41 -15.04 41.16
N THR A 13 -29.67 -16.35 41.05
CA THR A 13 -29.04 -17.21 40.03
C THR A 13 -29.68 -17.05 38.64
N SER A 14 -30.96 -16.65 38.54
CA SER A 14 -31.56 -16.30 37.24
C SER A 14 -31.10 -14.95 36.69
N TRP A 15 -30.67 -14.01 37.55
CA TRP A 15 -30.10 -12.73 37.13
C TRP A 15 -28.61 -12.79 36.77
N VAL A 16 -27.87 -13.78 37.28
CA VAL A 16 -26.43 -13.96 36.99
C VAL A 16 -26.17 -14.88 35.78
N LEU A 17 -27.20 -15.58 35.28
CA LEU A 17 -27.15 -16.39 34.05
C LEU A 17 -27.85 -15.75 32.84
N ALA A 18 -28.27 -14.49 32.94
CA ALA A 18 -28.54 -13.67 31.76
C ALA A 18 -27.22 -13.23 31.13
N LEU A 19 -26.44 -14.21 30.64
CA LEU A 19 -25.48 -13.93 29.57
C LEU A 19 -26.26 -13.17 28.49
N PRO A 20 -25.77 -12.02 27.99
CA PRO A 20 -26.44 -11.36 26.89
C PRO A 20 -26.54 -12.39 25.78
N ILE A 21 -27.77 -12.81 25.45
CA ILE A 21 -28.01 -13.54 24.21
C ILE A 21 -27.40 -12.61 23.16
N PRO A 22 -26.41 -13.05 22.37
CA PRO A 22 -25.91 -12.23 21.28
C PRO A 22 -27.10 -12.01 20.36
N LEU A 23 -27.73 -10.84 20.50
CA LEU A 23 -28.78 -10.38 19.60
C LEU A 23 -28.09 -10.17 18.26
N TRP A 24 -28.24 -11.13 17.37
CA TRP A 24 -27.81 -11.02 15.99
C TRP A 24 -28.66 -9.93 15.32
N GLY A 25 -28.12 -8.72 15.27
CA GLY A 25 -28.77 -7.56 14.67
C GLY A 25 -28.39 -7.38 13.20
N GLN A 26 -29.34 -6.87 12.42
CA GLN A 26 -29.07 -6.27 11.11
C GLN A 26 -28.30 -4.96 11.33
N GLN A 27 -27.06 -4.90 10.88
CA GLN A 27 -26.23 -3.71 10.98
C GLN A 27 -26.12 -3.02 9.63
N LEU A 28 -26.49 -1.74 9.61
CA LEU A 28 -26.18 -0.84 8.52
C LEU A 28 -24.71 -0.39 8.66
N TYR A 29 -24.15 0.08 7.55
CA TYR A 29 -22.75 0.48 7.52
C TYR A 29 -22.54 1.90 8.09
N PHE A 30 -21.81 1.99 9.20
CA PHE A 30 -21.40 3.23 9.85
C PHE A 30 -19.88 3.25 10.05
N ALA A 31 -19.25 4.39 9.75
CA ALA A 31 -17.91 4.72 10.22
C ALA A 31 -18.04 5.61 11.46
N ASN A 32 -17.54 5.15 12.60
CA ASN A 32 -17.59 5.89 13.87
C ASN A 32 -16.20 6.44 14.19
N TYR A 33 -16.13 7.73 14.52
CA TYR A 33 -14.89 8.43 14.85
C TYR A 33 -15.00 8.99 16.27
N SER A 34 -14.07 8.59 17.12
CA SER A 34 -14.03 8.90 18.54
C SER A 34 -12.75 9.67 18.90
N VAL A 35 -12.48 9.80 20.20
CA VAL A 35 -11.23 10.41 20.69
C VAL A 35 -10.02 9.56 20.27
N ASP A 36 -10.18 8.24 20.17
CA ASP A 36 -9.12 7.33 19.75
C ASP A 36 -8.69 7.56 18.29
N ASP A 37 -9.57 8.13 17.47
CA ASP A 37 -9.31 8.48 16.07
C ASP A 37 -8.71 9.88 15.89
N GLY A 38 -8.54 10.64 16.99
CA GLY A 38 -7.93 11.97 17.01
C GLY A 38 -8.90 13.11 17.26
N LEU A 39 -10.19 12.86 17.48
CA LEU A 39 -11.15 13.90 17.87
C LEU A 39 -10.80 14.45 19.28
N PRO A 40 -10.85 15.77 19.53
CA PRO A 40 -10.41 16.34 20.81
C PRO A 40 -11.38 16.06 21.96
N HIS A 41 -12.63 15.74 21.66
CA HIS A 41 -13.64 15.38 22.66
C HIS A 41 -14.80 14.63 22.01
N SER A 42 -15.43 13.70 22.75
CA SER A 42 -16.51 12.87 22.21
C SER A 42 -17.87 13.57 22.06
N GLN A 43 -18.02 14.76 22.66
CA GLN A 43 -19.25 15.55 22.55
C GLN A 43 -19.17 16.48 21.34
N VAL A 44 -19.93 16.17 20.29
CA VAL A 44 -19.98 16.95 19.06
C VAL A 44 -21.21 17.85 19.07
N ASN A 45 -21.00 19.15 19.08
CA ASN A 45 -22.10 20.14 19.13
C ASN A 45 -22.57 20.53 17.73
N HIS A 46 -21.67 20.65 16.77
CA HIS A 46 -21.99 21.10 15.41
C HIS A 46 -21.01 20.55 14.39
N ILE A 47 -21.49 20.31 13.17
CA ILE A 47 -20.68 19.80 12.05
C ILE A 47 -21.10 20.56 10.80
N ILE A 48 -20.13 21.04 10.01
CA ILE A 48 -20.36 21.51 8.65
C ILE A 48 -19.27 21.04 7.72
N GLN A 49 -19.58 20.88 6.44
CA GLN A 49 -18.57 20.81 5.39
C GLN A 49 -18.38 22.20 4.80
N ALA A 50 -17.16 22.72 4.86
CA ALA A 50 -16.85 24.03 4.31
C ALA A 50 -16.53 23.94 2.81
N LYS A 51 -16.50 25.08 2.11
CA LYS A 51 -16.17 25.17 0.68
C LYS A 51 -14.74 24.71 0.35
N ASP A 52 -13.86 24.64 1.35
CA ASP A 52 -12.54 24.02 1.24
C ASP A 52 -12.58 22.48 1.28
N GLY A 53 -13.77 21.88 1.21
CA GLY A 53 -13.97 20.44 1.19
C GLY A 53 -13.80 19.76 2.54
N TYR A 54 -13.16 20.39 3.54
CA TYR A 54 -12.95 19.81 4.86
C TYR A 54 -14.24 19.80 5.69
N LEU A 55 -14.34 18.80 6.56
CA LEU A 55 -15.35 18.75 7.61
C LEU A 55 -14.81 19.50 8.84
N TRP A 56 -15.61 20.44 9.32
CA TRP A 56 -15.34 21.19 10.53
C TRP A 56 -16.28 20.74 11.64
N VAL A 57 -15.69 20.33 12.76
CA VAL A 57 -16.36 19.63 13.86
C VAL A 57 -16.16 20.41 15.15
N GLY A 58 -17.24 20.93 15.71
CA GLY A 58 -17.24 21.71 16.94
C GLY A 58 -17.49 20.81 18.14
N THR A 59 -16.57 20.80 19.10
CA THR A 59 -16.67 19.97 20.31
C THR A 59 -16.63 20.81 21.59
N ASN A 60 -16.76 20.17 22.75
CA ASN A 60 -16.61 20.84 24.05
C ASN A 60 -15.15 21.11 24.46
N MET A 61 -14.14 20.60 23.75
CA MET A 61 -12.72 20.91 24.04
C MET A 61 -11.94 21.49 22.86
N GLY A 62 -12.62 21.85 21.78
CA GLY A 62 -12.01 22.56 20.66
C GLY A 62 -12.75 22.38 19.35
N LEU A 63 -12.16 22.93 18.31
CA LEU A 63 -12.59 22.80 16.92
C LEU A 63 -11.69 21.79 16.21
N SER A 64 -12.25 20.91 15.38
CA SER A 64 -11.48 19.96 14.59
C SER A 64 -11.74 20.18 13.11
N ARG A 65 -10.70 20.09 12.30
CA ARG A 65 -10.78 20.04 10.84
C ARG A 65 -10.38 18.66 10.37
N PHE A 66 -11.24 18.00 9.62
CA PHE A 66 -11.12 16.59 9.24
C PHE A 66 -11.14 16.41 7.72
N ASP A 67 -10.20 15.63 7.20
CA ASP A 67 -10.04 15.38 5.76
C ASP A 67 -10.49 13.99 5.29
N GLY A 68 -10.96 13.16 6.20
CA GLY A 68 -11.30 11.76 5.93
C GLY A 68 -10.32 10.78 6.59
N HIS A 69 -9.10 11.23 6.87
CA HIS A 69 -8.02 10.43 7.46
C HIS A 69 -7.61 10.94 8.84
N GLU A 70 -7.29 12.23 8.95
CA GLU A 70 -6.71 12.84 10.15
C GLU A 70 -7.54 14.02 10.65
N PHE A 71 -7.66 14.11 11.98
CA PHE A 71 -8.22 15.28 12.66
C PHE A 71 -7.10 16.25 13.02
N ARG A 72 -7.21 17.48 12.51
CA ARG A 72 -6.40 18.60 12.97
C ARG A 72 -7.20 19.45 13.96
N ASN A 73 -6.74 19.48 15.20
CA ASN A 73 -7.46 20.12 16.30
C ASN A 73 -6.93 21.53 16.56
N TYR A 74 -7.85 22.43 16.92
CA TYR A 74 -7.59 23.81 17.29
C TYR A 74 -8.26 24.12 18.64
N SER A 75 -7.52 24.79 19.49
CA SER A 75 -7.91 25.19 20.84
C SER A 75 -7.67 26.68 21.06
N SER A 76 -7.95 27.17 22.27
CA SER A 76 -7.63 28.53 22.68
C SER A 76 -6.13 28.84 22.62
N LYS A 77 -5.26 27.82 22.70
CA LYS A 77 -3.81 27.98 22.48
C LYS A 77 -3.47 28.36 21.03
N ASP A 78 -4.35 28.02 20.09
CA ASP A 78 -4.19 28.27 18.66
C ASP A 78 -4.92 29.55 18.19
N GLY A 79 -5.45 30.33 19.14
CA GLY A 79 -6.16 31.59 18.88
C GLY A 79 -7.69 31.48 18.85
N LEU A 80 -8.26 30.33 19.22
CA LEU A 80 -9.72 30.17 19.33
C LEU A 80 -10.28 30.94 20.54
N GLY A 81 -11.46 31.56 20.41
CA GLY A 81 -12.06 32.40 21.46
C GLY A 81 -12.50 31.63 22.72
N ASP A 82 -12.90 30.37 22.55
CA ASP A 82 -13.19 29.40 23.61
C ASP A 82 -12.97 27.99 23.05
N ASN A 83 -12.73 27.02 23.93
CA ASN A 83 -12.67 25.61 23.55
C ASN A 83 -14.05 24.99 23.35
N LYS A 84 -15.09 25.54 23.99
CA LYS A 84 -16.46 25.02 23.87
C LYS A 84 -17.16 25.62 22.64
N VAL A 85 -16.99 24.94 21.51
CA VAL A 85 -17.60 25.34 20.23
C VAL A 85 -19.06 24.91 20.17
N ARG A 86 -19.98 25.84 19.90
CA ARG A 86 -21.42 25.56 19.84
C ARG A 86 -22.00 25.52 18.44
N VAL A 87 -21.57 26.42 17.58
CA VAL A 87 -22.06 26.53 16.21
C VAL A 87 -20.92 26.90 15.28
N ILE A 88 -20.94 26.33 14.08
CA ILE A 88 -19.98 26.63 13.02
C ILE A 88 -20.80 26.98 11.79
N PHE A 89 -20.47 28.10 11.15
CA PHE A 89 -21.20 28.59 9.99
C PHE A 89 -20.24 29.15 8.96
N GLU A 90 -20.46 28.82 7.69
CA GLU A 90 -19.72 29.44 6.58
C GLU A 90 -20.66 30.37 5.79
N PRO A 91 -20.45 31.68 5.82
CA PRO A 91 -21.23 32.62 5.03
C PRO A 91 -20.95 32.47 3.52
N SER A 92 -21.88 32.94 2.69
CA SER A 92 -21.71 32.90 1.23
C SER A 92 -20.51 33.72 0.74
N ALA A 93 -20.20 34.83 1.43
CA ALA A 93 -18.99 35.62 1.24
C ALA A 93 -18.18 35.65 2.55
N GLY A 94 -16.86 35.46 2.48
CA GLY A 94 -16.00 35.35 3.66
C GLY A 94 -15.71 33.91 4.07
N ASN A 95 -15.04 33.76 5.22
CA ASN A 95 -14.55 32.48 5.74
C ASN A 95 -15.39 32.00 6.94
N LEU A 96 -15.01 30.86 7.50
CA LEU A 96 -15.67 30.19 8.61
C LEU A 96 -15.83 31.09 9.86
N LEU A 97 -17.05 31.12 10.40
CA LEU A 97 -17.44 31.70 11.68
C LEU A 97 -17.71 30.60 12.70
N ILE A 98 -17.20 30.79 13.91
CA ILE A 98 -17.34 29.84 15.02
C ILE A 98 -17.92 30.57 16.22
N GLY A 99 -19.05 30.09 16.73
CA GLY A 99 -19.69 30.59 17.94
C GLY A 99 -19.38 29.73 19.16
N HIS A 100 -19.12 30.40 20.28
CA HIS A 100 -18.60 29.79 21.51
C HIS A 100 -19.57 29.86 22.70
N GLU A 101 -19.30 29.05 23.72
CA GLU A 101 -20.06 29.03 24.98
C GLU A 101 -19.99 30.36 25.74
N ASN A 102 -18.81 31.01 25.75
CA ASN A 102 -18.59 32.28 26.44
C ASN A 102 -19.18 33.51 25.70
N GLY A 103 -19.84 33.32 24.56
CA GLY A 103 -20.42 34.40 23.75
C GLY A 103 -19.44 35.07 22.78
N THR A 104 -18.19 34.61 22.71
CA THR A 104 -17.24 35.06 21.68
C THR A 104 -17.55 34.44 20.32
N LEU A 105 -17.09 35.11 19.26
CA LEU A 105 -17.04 34.58 17.90
C LEU A 105 -15.58 34.46 17.46
N SER A 106 -15.23 33.39 16.77
CA SER A 106 -13.94 33.28 16.07
C SER A 106 -14.16 33.26 14.57
N TRP A 107 -13.32 34.00 13.84
CA TRP A 107 -13.27 34.04 12.38
C TRP A 107 -12.01 33.35 11.90
N TRP A 108 -12.16 32.43 10.97
CA TRP A 108 -11.01 31.77 10.33
C TRP A 108 -10.48 32.63 9.19
N THR A 109 -9.21 33.05 9.23
CA THR A 109 -8.63 33.85 8.13
C THR A 109 -8.09 32.99 6.97
N GLY A 110 -8.09 31.66 7.14
CA GLY A 110 -7.37 30.72 6.27
C GLY A 110 -6.04 30.26 6.86
N THR A 111 -5.47 31.02 7.80
CA THR A 111 -4.20 30.69 8.46
C THR A 111 -4.27 30.73 9.99
N HIS A 112 -5.06 31.64 10.55
CA HIS A 112 -5.21 31.82 12.00
C HIS A 112 -6.64 32.25 12.36
N PHE A 113 -6.97 32.23 13.65
CA PHE A 113 -8.26 32.70 14.15
C PHE A 113 -8.18 34.14 14.65
N GLU A 114 -9.17 34.95 14.27
CA GLU A 114 -9.42 36.24 14.88
C GLU A 114 -10.64 36.14 15.79
N VAL A 115 -10.52 36.61 17.04
CA VAL A 115 -11.60 36.54 18.04
C VAL A 115 -12.31 37.89 18.13
N PHE A 116 -13.65 37.83 18.23
CA PHE A 116 -14.54 38.98 18.35
C PHE A 116 -15.48 38.79 19.54
N GLN A 117 -15.64 39.86 20.31
CA GLN A 117 -16.67 39.95 21.34
C GLN A 117 -17.79 40.84 20.80
N LEU A 118 -19.04 40.38 20.89
CA LEU A 118 -20.20 41.20 20.58
C LEU A 118 -20.47 42.16 21.74
N ASP A 119 -20.55 43.46 21.45
CA ASP A 119 -20.88 44.49 22.44
C ASP A 119 -22.23 44.17 23.11
N LYS A 120 -22.22 44.03 24.44
CA LYS A 120 -23.38 43.69 25.29
C LYS A 120 -23.90 42.27 25.15
N ALA A 121 -23.25 41.39 24.38
CA ALA A 121 -23.61 39.98 24.40
C ALA A 121 -23.19 39.34 25.73
N SER A 122 -24.09 38.57 26.31
CA SER A 122 -23.88 37.85 27.57
C SER A 122 -24.56 36.51 27.47
N GLY A 123 -23.79 35.42 27.42
CA GLY A 123 -24.32 34.07 27.26
C GLY A 123 -23.83 33.41 25.98
N ARG A 124 -24.29 32.17 25.75
CA ARG A 124 -23.80 31.30 24.67
C ARG A 124 -24.25 31.80 23.30
N ILE A 125 -23.43 31.58 22.27
CA ILE A 125 -23.89 31.67 20.88
C ILE A 125 -24.68 30.39 20.55
N LEU A 126 -25.97 30.54 20.24
CA LEU A 126 -26.90 29.42 20.05
C LEU A 126 -27.10 29.07 18.57
N CYS A 127 -27.16 30.08 17.70
CA CYS A 127 -27.31 29.87 16.26
C CYS A 127 -26.66 31.00 15.45
N ILE A 128 -26.24 30.68 14.24
CA ILE A 128 -25.79 31.64 13.23
C ILE A 128 -26.53 31.33 11.93
N PHE A 129 -27.13 32.34 11.32
CA PHE A 129 -27.94 32.21 10.12
C PHE A 129 -27.64 33.34 9.14
N GLN A 130 -27.55 33.02 7.84
CA GLN A 130 -27.47 34.04 6.79
C GLN A 130 -28.79 34.10 6.03
N ASP A 131 -29.37 35.30 5.93
CA ASP A 131 -30.58 35.53 5.16
C ASP A 131 -30.33 35.64 3.65
N ARG A 132 -31.40 35.71 2.86
CA ARG A 132 -31.33 35.85 1.40
C ARG A 132 -30.70 37.15 0.94
N ASP A 133 -30.85 38.22 1.72
CA ASP A 133 -30.22 39.51 1.50
C ASP A 133 -28.74 39.53 1.92
N LYS A 134 -28.22 38.37 2.35
CA LYS A 134 -26.84 38.11 2.78
C LYS A 134 -26.46 38.73 4.13
N ASN A 135 -27.42 39.25 4.90
CA ASN A 135 -27.17 39.68 6.26
C ASN A 135 -26.98 38.46 7.17
N LEU A 136 -26.12 38.63 8.17
CA LEU A 136 -25.78 37.60 9.13
C LEU A 136 -26.50 37.87 10.44
N TRP A 137 -27.22 36.87 10.93
CA TRP A 137 -27.98 36.89 12.17
C TRP A 137 -27.32 35.93 13.18
N ILE A 138 -27.12 36.41 14.40
CA ILE A 138 -26.43 35.69 15.48
C ILE A 138 -27.37 35.65 16.68
N GLY A 139 -27.90 34.46 16.97
CA GLY A 139 -28.74 34.21 18.14
C GLY A 139 -27.91 33.93 19.37
N THR A 140 -28.26 34.58 20.47
CA THR A 140 -27.55 34.47 21.75
C THR A 140 -28.50 34.01 22.85
N GLU A 141 -27.92 33.37 23.86
CA GLU A 141 -28.59 33.20 25.14
C GLU A 141 -28.63 34.56 25.86
N HIS A 142 -29.72 34.85 26.56
CA HIS A 142 -30.00 36.00 27.42
C HIS A 142 -30.02 37.39 26.78
N THR A 143 -29.42 37.58 25.61
CA THR A 143 -29.25 38.89 24.98
C THR A 143 -29.96 39.05 23.64
N GLY A 144 -30.74 38.08 23.18
CA GLY A 144 -31.52 38.19 21.95
C GLY A 144 -30.68 37.91 20.70
N VAL A 145 -30.80 38.77 19.69
CA VAL A 145 -30.19 38.58 18.37
C VAL A 145 -29.36 39.78 17.93
N PHE A 146 -28.23 39.50 17.29
CA PHE A 146 -27.39 40.49 16.62
C PHE A 146 -27.44 40.30 15.12
N MET A 147 -27.55 41.38 14.37
CA MET A 147 -27.58 41.38 12.91
C MET A 147 -26.44 42.23 12.34
N LEU A 148 -25.73 41.67 11.37
CA LEU A 148 -24.70 42.34 10.59
C LEU A 148 -25.13 42.40 9.13
N ALA A 149 -25.13 43.61 8.55
CA ALA A 149 -25.55 43.81 7.18
C ALA A 149 -24.56 43.19 6.17
N ALA A 150 -25.07 42.69 5.05
CA ALA A 150 -24.26 42.04 4.00
C ALA A 150 -23.08 42.90 3.50
N LYS A 151 -23.30 44.20 3.34
CA LYS A 151 -22.27 45.17 2.90
C LYS A 151 -21.06 45.22 3.85
N ASP A 152 -21.25 44.86 5.11
CA ASP A 152 -20.23 44.92 6.14
C ASP A 152 -19.51 43.56 6.32
N LEU A 153 -19.98 42.49 5.66
CA LEU A 153 -19.41 41.14 5.74
C LEU A 153 -18.05 41.01 5.02
N LEU A 154 -17.80 41.85 4.00
CA LEU A 154 -16.56 41.85 3.20
C LEU A 154 -15.44 42.72 3.80
N ALA A 155 -15.74 43.49 4.86
CA ALA A 155 -14.81 44.39 5.51
C ALA A 155 -14.39 43.86 6.89
N ASN A 156 -13.25 44.33 7.42
CA ASN A 156 -12.72 43.90 8.71
C ASN A 156 -13.78 44.03 9.82
N LEU A 157 -14.16 42.90 10.43
CA LEU A 157 -15.22 42.78 11.44
C LEU A 157 -14.94 43.58 12.73
N ARG A 158 -13.67 43.94 12.99
CA ARG A 158 -13.26 44.65 14.23
C ARG A 158 -13.85 46.05 14.41
N GLN A 159 -14.31 46.69 13.34
CA GLN A 159 -14.79 48.08 13.37
C GLN A 159 -16.29 48.22 13.06
N LYS A 160 -17.06 47.12 13.11
CA LYS A 160 -18.44 47.09 12.62
C LYS A 160 -19.48 47.11 13.73
N LYS A 161 -20.56 47.84 13.47
CA LYS A 161 -21.65 48.06 14.42
C LYS A 161 -22.77 47.05 14.15
N PHE A 162 -22.93 46.11 15.07
CA PHE A 162 -24.04 45.14 15.02
C PHE A 162 -25.35 45.83 15.39
N LYS A 163 -26.42 45.54 14.65
CA LYS A 163 -27.77 45.92 15.05
C LYS A 163 -28.28 44.89 16.05
N HIS A 164 -28.59 45.35 17.25
CA HIS A 164 -29.02 44.50 18.36
C HIS A 164 -30.54 44.55 18.48
N TYR A 165 -31.17 43.37 18.51
CA TYR A 165 -32.60 43.20 18.75
C TYR A 165 -32.78 42.39 20.03
N ALA A 166 -33.49 42.95 20.99
CA ALA A 166 -33.70 42.39 22.31
C ALA A 166 -35.17 42.53 22.75
N HIS A 167 -35.41 42.44 24.05
CA HIS A 167 -36.75 42.58 24.62
C HIS A 167 -37.45 43.90 24.27
N LYS A 168 -36.70 44.98 24.03
CA LYS A 168 -37.29 46.29 23.69
C LYS A 168 -38.03 46.28 22.35
N GLU A 169 -37.54 45.48 21.41
CA GLU A 169 -38.09 45.33 20.05
C GLU A 169 -39.19 44.25 19.99
N GLY A 170 -39.54 43.66 21.13
CA GLY A 170 -40.54 42.58 21.23
C GLY A 170 -39.95 41.18 21.02
N LEU A 171 -38.62 41.03 20.92
CA LEU A 171 -37.96 39.71 20.84
C LEU A 171 -37.78 39.11 22.25
N SER A 172 -37.61 37.79 22.35
CA SER A 172 -37.29 37.18 23.65
C SER A 172 -35.80 37.28 23.99
N ARG A 173 -35.43 36.91 25.22
CA ARG A 173 -34.04 36.90 25.69
C ARG A 173 -33.20 35.81 25.03
N ASP A 174 -33.78 34.63 24.81
CA ASP A 174 -33.07 33.50 24.23
C ASP A 174 -33.58 33.24 22.82
N VAL A 175 -32.66 33.19 21.85
CA VAL A 175 -32.99 32.86 20.44
C VAL A 175 -32.25 31.58 20.04
N LEU A 176 -33.00 30.48 19.95
CA LEU A 176 -32.45 29.14 19.74
C LEU A 176 -32.26 28.82 18.25
N GLY A 177 -33.04 29.43 17.38
CA GLY A 177 -33.02 29.13 15.94
C GLY A 177 -33.71 30.20 15.13
N LEU A 178 -33.35 30.26 13.84
CA LEU A 178 -33.79 31.30 12.92
C LEU A 178 -33.96 30.68 11.54
N ALA A 179 -35.04 31.05 10.85
CA ALA A 179 -35.31 30.59 9.50
C ALA A 179 -36.01 31.68 8.68
N GLN A 180 -35.84 31.64 7.36
CA GLN A 180 -36.49 32.55 6.43
C GLN A 180 -37.26 31.76 5.36
N ASP A 181 -38.52 32.14 5.13
CA ASP A 181 -39.35 31.51 4.11
C ASP A 181 -39.00 31.99 2.68
N LYS A 182 -39.67 31.43 1.66
CA LYS A 182 -39.50 31.85 0.26
C LYS A 182 -39.90 33.30 -0.04
N ASN A 183 -40.75 33.89 0.80
CA ASN A 183 -41.29 35.24 0.64
C ASN A 183 -40.48 36.31 1.39
N GLY A 184 -39.44 35.90 2.11
CA GLY A 184 -38.56 36.79 2.88
C GLY A 184 -39.00 37.03 4.33
N ASN A 185 -40.04 36.35 4.81
CA ASN A 185 -40.49 36.44 6.20
C ASN A 185 -39.54 35.65 7.11
N TYR A 186 -39.18 36.27 8.24
CA TYR A 186 -38.30 35.67 9.23
C TYR A 186 -39.10 35.03 10.36
N LEU A 187 -38.70 33.83 10.75
CA LEU A 187 -39.22 33.12 11.91
C LEU A 187 -38.09 32.88 12.91
N PHE A 188 -38.36 33.19 14.17
CA PHE A 188 -37.44 33.07 15.28
C PHE A 188 -38.01 32.09 16.29
N ILE A 189 -37.22 31.06 16.63
CA ILE A 189 -37.49 30.23 17.80
C ILE A 189 -36.92 30.95 19.02
N THR A 190 -37.78 31.18 20.01
CA THR A 190 -37.42 31.73 21.30
C THR A 190 -37.83 30.83 22.45
N ASP A 191 -37.34 31.10 23.67
CA ASP A 191 -37.80 30.48 24.92
C ASP A 191 -39.30 30.71 25.21
N LEU A 192 -39.91 31.72 24.59
CA LEU A 192 -41.34 32.04 24.69
C LEU A 192 -42.18 31.51 23.50
N GLY A 193 -41.57 30.74 22.59
CA GLY A 193 -42.22 30.20 21.38
C GLY A 193 -41.79 30.90 20.10
N LEU A 194 -42.64 30.85 19.06
CA LEU A 194 -42.32 31.39 17.74
C LEU A 194 -42.64 32.87 17.62
N LYS A 195 -41.67 33.64 17.11
CA LYS A 195 -41.85 35.05 16.75
C LYS A 195 -41.57 35.28 15.27
N GLN A 196 -42.34 36.17 14.65
CA GLN A 196 -42.15 36.62 13.28
C GLN A 196 -41.69 38.08 13.31
N LEU A 197 -40.76 38.44 12.42
CA LEU A 197 -40.33 39.82 12.23
C LEU A 197 -41.13 40.45 11.09
N ASP A 198 -41.78 41.58 11.37
CA ASP A 198 -42.28 42.45 10.32
C ASP A 198 -41.11 43.28 9.75
N SER A 199 -40.79 43.04 8.48
CA SER A 199 -39.68 43.69 7.78
C SER A 199 -39.84 45.20 7.62
N LYS A 200 -41.07 45.73 7.70
CA LYS A 200 -41.35 47.17 7.58
C LYS A 200 -41.23 47.90 8.90
N SER A 201 -41.79 47.33 9.98
CA SER A 201 -41.77 47.97 11.31
C SER A 201 -40.56 47.60 12.15
N GLY A 202 -39.90 46.48 11.85
CA GLY A 202 -38.80 45.95 12.66
C GLY A 202 -39.25 45.39 14.02
N ILE A 203 -40.56 45.22 14.23
CA ILE A 203 -41.16 44.73 15.46
C ILE A 203 -41.41 43.22 15.35
N PHE A 204 -41.19 42.52 16.46
CA PHE A 204 -41.46 41.09 16.57
C PHE A 204 -42.86 40.82 17.13
N SER A 205 -43.62 39.97 16.46
CA SER A 205 -44.95 39.50 16.89
C SER A 205 -44.97 37.98 17.08
N PHE A 206 -45.85 37.48 17.95
CA PHE A 206 -46.03 36.04 18.11
C PHE A 206 -46.62 35.41 16.85
N PHE A 207 -46.05 34.29 16.41
CA PHE A 207 -46.61 33.45 15.36
C PHE A 207 -47.32 32.26 16.02
N LYS A 208 -48.66 32.28 16.01
CA LYS A 208 -49.53 31.25 16.62
C LYS A 208 -50.45 30.61 15.58
N PRO A 209 -49.91 29.72 14.73
CA PRO A 209 -50.68 29.01 13.73
C PRO A 209 -51.57 27.92 14.34
N LYS A 210 -52.64 27.53 13.64
CA LYS A 210 -53.57 26.47 14.09
C LYS A 210 -52.86 25.11 14.17
N GLY A 211 -53.11 24.37 15.26
CA GLY A 211 -52.53 23.04 15.50
C GLY A 211 -51.14 23.07 16.14
N LEU A 212 -50.67 24.22 16.61
CA LEU A 212 -49.38 24.39 17.25
C LEU A 212 -49.55 24.95 18.68
N ASP A 213 -49.81 24.06 19.64
CA ASP A 213 -50.04 24.41 21.06
C ASP A 213 -48.75 24.36 21.91
N VAL A 214 -47.59 24.19 21.26
CA VAL A 214 -46.29 24.00 21.90
C VAL A 214 -45.54 25.32 22.04
N VAL A 215 -44.78 25.47 23.12
CA VAL A 215 -43.96 26.67 23.38
C VAL A 215 -42.45 26.38 23.29
N GLN A 216 -42.03 25.12 23.51
CA GLN A 216 -40.62 24.72 23.56
C GLN A 216 -40.14 24.07 22.26
N PHE A 217 -39.59 24.89 21.38
CA PHE A 217 -38.97 24.45 20.12
C PHE A 217 -37.44 24.35 20.27
N SER A 218 -36.85 23.44 19.52
CA SER A 218 -35.41 23.17 19.55
C SER A 218 -34.73 23.38 18.19
N ALA A 219 -35.46 23.18 17.09
CA ALA A 219 -34.92 23.29 15.73
C ALA A 219 -36.00 23.80 14.76
N VAL A 220 -35.58 24.53 13.74
CA VAL A 220 -36.44 25.04 12.66
C VAL A 220 -35.78 24.81 11.31
N LEU A 221 -36.58 24.45 10.30
CA LEU A 221 -36.11 24.28 8.94
C LEU A 221 -37.23 24.50 7.93
N PHE A 222 -36.93 25.12 6.78
CA PHE A 222 -37.82 25.09 5.62
C PHE A 222 -37.31 24.08 4.61
N ASP A 223 -38.19 23.20 4.14
CA ASP A 223 -37.84 22.24 3.09
C ASP A 223 -37.81 22.87 1.67
N LYS A 224 -37.46 22.06 0.67
CA LYS A 224 -37.43 22.51 -0.74
C LYS A 224 -38.80 22.95 -1.27
N HIS A 225 -39.88 22.43 -0.71
CA HIS A 225 -41.26 22.77 -1.04
C HIS A 225 -41.76 24.00 -0.28
N ASN A 226 -40.93 24.62 0.58
CA ASN A 226 -41.29 25.73 1.48
C ASN A 226 -42.23 25.31 2.63
N THR A 227 -42.28 24.03 2.96
CA THR A 227 -42.95 23.51 4.15
C THR A 227 -42.10 23.84 5.37
N LEU A 228 -42.73 24.38 6.41
CA LEU A 228 -42.07 24.68 7.67
C LEU A 228 -42.03 23.43 8.56
N TRP A 229 -40.83 23.04 8.97
CA TRP A 229 -40.58 21.95 9.90
C TRP A 229 -40.05 22.48 11.24
N LEU A 230 -40.60 21.96 12.33
CA LEU A 230 -40.29 22.39 13.70
C LEU A 230 -39.98 21.18 14.58
N GLY A 231 -38.79 21.16 15.16
CA GLY A 231 -38.41 20.22 16.21
C GLY A 231 -38.82 20.75 17.57
N THR A 232 -39.31 19.86 18.44
CA THR A 232 -39.70 20.22 19.81
C THR A 232 -38.93 19.40 20.83
N VAL A 233 -38.92 19.87 22.08
CA VAL A 233 -38.25 19.19 23.19
C VAL A 233 -39.02 17.95 23.67
N LYS A 234 -40.36 17.94 23.55
CA LYS A 234 -41.21 16.89 24.15
C LYS A 234 -42.25 16.28 23.22
N GLU A 235 -42.66 16.98 22.17
CA GLU A 235 -43.83 16.61 21.36
C GLU A 235 -43.48 16.05 19.97
N GLY A 236 -42.20 15.88 19.68
CA GLY A 236 -41.71 15.34 18.42
C GLY A 236 -41.47 16.42 17.37
N LEU A 237 -41.77 16.06 16.13
CA LEU A 237 -41.55 16.86 14.93
C LEU A 237 -42.87 17.37 14.39
N TYR A 238 -42.93 18.63 13.98
CA TYR A 238 -44.10 19.21 13.34
C TYR A 238 -43.79 19.62 11.91
N SER A 239 -44.74 19.40 11.00
CA SER A 239 -44.68 19.88 9.62
C SER A 239 -45.91 20.74 9.32
N TYR A 240 -45.71 21.91 8.73
CA TYR A 240 -46.80 22.79 8.36
C TYR A 240 -47.46 22.35 7.05
N ASN A 241 -48.72 21.93 7.09
CA ASN A 241 -49.47 21.63 5.87
C ASN A 241 -49.97 22.93 5.24
N THR A 242 -49.42 23.28 4.07
CA THR A 242 -49.77 24.50 3.32
C THR A 242 -51.16 24.45 2.69
N GLU A 243 -51.68 23.27 2.34
CA GLU A 243 -53.00 23.11 1.72
C GLU A 243 -54.13 23.30 2.74
N LYS A 244 -53.91 22.84 3.96
CA LYS A 244 -54.92 22.83 5.03
C LYS A 244 -54.67 23.86 6.13
N GLU A 245 -53.59 24.64 5.99
CA GLU A 245 -53.15 25.69 6.92
C GLU A 245 -53.06 25.26 8.40
N TYR A 246 -52.66 24.02 8.67
CA TYR A 246 -52.45 23.52 10.04
C TYR A 246 -51.17 22.70 10.20
N PHE A 247 -50.67 22.61 11.42
CA PHE A 247 -49.49 21.81 11.75
C PHE A 247 -49.84 20.33 11.99
N VAL A 248 -49.14 19.44 11.29
CA VAL A 248 -49.21 17.99 11.49
C VAL A 248 -48.10 17.58 12.45
N ARG A 249 -48.46 16.85 13.51
CA ARG A 249 -47.53 16.29 14.49
C ARG A 249 -47.07 14.90 14.09
N HIS A 250 -45.75 14.68 14.14
CA HIS A 250 -45.05 13.43 13.90
C HIS A 250 -44.27 13.07 15.15
N ASP A 251 -44.79 12.11 15.93
CA ASP A 251 -44.21 11.66 17.20
C ASP A 251 -43.89 10.17 17.19
N THR A 252 -43.54 9.61 18.35
CA THR A 252 -43.27 8.17 18.49
C THR A 252 -44.45 7.27 18.11
N LEU A 253 -45.70 7.75 18.22
CA LEU A 253 -46.88 6.97 17.85
C LEU A 253 -47.07 6.91 16.34
N SER A 254 -46.67 7.98 15.63
CA SER A 254 -46.68 8.01 14.16
C SER A 254 -45.63 7.09 13.53
N GLY A 255 -44.65 6.60 14.31
CA GLY A 255 -43.53 5.79 13.82
C GLY A 255 -42.42 6.60 13.15
N TYR A 256 -42.55 7.93 13.08
CA TYR A 256 -41.54 8.80 12.48
C TYR A 256 -40.30 8.97 13.35
N LEU A 257 -40.45 8.83 14.67
CA LEU A 257 -39.40 9.04 15.65
C LEU A 257 -39.40 7.88 16.66
N LYS A 258 -38.25 7.58 17.27
CA LYS A 258 -38.16 6.73 18.47
C LYS A 258 -38.11 7.54 19.77
N SER A 259 -37.83 8.83 19.68
CA SER A 259 -37.85 9.79 20.79
C SER A 259 -38.45 11.11 20.32
N ASN A 260 -39.30 11.71 21.16
CA ASN A 260 -39.98 12.97 20.84
C ASN A 260 -39.11 14.21 21.08
N PHE A 261 -37.92 14.05 21.66
CA PHE A 261 -36.99 15.17 21.83
C PHE A 261 -36.13 15.30 20.57
N VAL A 262 -36.55 16.18 19.66
CA VAL A 262 -35.78 16.54 18.46
C VAL A 262 -34.71 17.56 18.84
N THR A 263 -33.47 17.35 18.43
CA THR A 263 -32.33 18.21 18.78
C THR A 263 -31.82 19.02 17.60
N SER A 264 -31.96 18.49 16.39
CA SER A 264 -31.47 19.12 15.16
C SER A 264 -32.31 18.70 13.97
N LEU A 265 -32.40 19.60 12.98
CA LEU A 265 -33.05 19.37 11.70
C LEU A 265 -32.12 19.81 10.58
N THR A 266 -31.99 18.96 9.56
CA THR A 266 -31.27 19.31 8.33
C THR A 266 -31.92 18.64 7.12
N LEU A 267 -31.50 19.02 5.91
CA LEU A 267 -32.00 18.50 4.64
C LEU A 267 -30.92 17.74 3.90
N ASP A 268 -31.28 16.59 3.35
CA ASP A 268 -30.49 15.90 2.34
C ASP A 268 -30.61 16.59 0.97
N LYS A 269 -29.63 16.37 0.10
CA LYS A 269 -29.62 16.76 -1.31
C LYS A 269 -30.83 16.22 -2.08
N LYS A 270 -31.44 15.10 -1.65
CA LYS A 270 -32.68 14.58 -2.24
C LYS A 270 -33.94 15.27 -1.73
N GLY A 271 -33.85 16.08 -0.67
CA GLY A 271 -34.98 16.76 -0.04
C GLY A 271 -35.57 16.02 1.18
N ALA A 272 -34.97 14.90 1.59
CA ALA A 272 -35.32 14.21 2.81
C ALA A 272 -34.96 15.05 4.04
N ILE A 273 -35.78 14.99 5.09
CA ILE A 273 -35.55 15.66 6.36
C ILE A 273 -34.80 14.72 7.30
N LEU A 274 -33.70 15.19 7.86
CA LEU A 274 -32.95 14.48 8.88
C LEU A 274 -33.26 15.10 10.24
N ALA A 275 -33.87 14.33 11.12
CA ALA A 275 -34.21 14.73 12.48
C ALA A 275 -33.34 13.97 13.49
N GLY A 276 -32.36 14.66 14.07
CA GLY A 276 -31.59 14.15 15.20
C GLY A 276 -32.46 14.17 16.45
N THR A 277 -32.43 13.09 17.24
CA THR A 277 -33.21 12.99 18.48
C THR A 277 -32.35 12.67 19.69
N TRP A 278 -32.80 13.09 20.86
CA TRP A 278 -32.18 12.72 22.13
C TRP A 278 -32.68 11.33 22.57
N GLY A 279 -31.90 10.30 22.27
CA GLY A 279 -32.13 8.92 22.69
C GLY A 279 -32.91 8.05 21.71
N GLY A 280 -33.40 8.62 20.59
CA GLY A 280 -34.09 7.87 19.54
C GLY A 280 -33.27 7.67 18.26
N GLY A 281 -32.02 8.12 18.24
CA GLY A 281 -31.14 8.09 17.06
C GLY A 281 -31.45 9.19 16.05
N LEU A 282 -31.15 8.92 14.78
CA LEU A 282 -31.35 9.84 13.65
C LEU A 282 -32.49 9.34 12.78
N SER A 283 -33.54 10.13 12.62
CA SER A 283 -34.65 9.80 11.70
C SER A 283 -34.45 10.48 10.35
N VAL A 284 -34.54 9.70 9.27
CA VAL A 284 -34.49 10.17 7.89
C VAL A 284 -35.89 10.06 7.30
N VAL A 285 -36.55 11.19 7.08
CA VAL A 285 -37.93 11.29 6.62
C VAL A 285 -37.95 11.67 5.14
N ALA A 286 -38.43 10.77 4.29
CA ALA A 286 -38.57 10.97 2.85
C ALA A 286 -39.92 10.39 2.38
N ASP A 287 -40.62 11.06 1.48
CA ASP A 287 -41.87 10.58 0.87
C ASP A 287 -42.92 10.06 1.88
N ASN A 288 -43.09 10.76 3.01
CA ASN A 288 -43.95 10.38 4.13
C ASN A 288 -43.62 9.01 4.79
N GLN A 289 -42.38 8.54 4.64
CA GLN A 289 -41.83 7.39 5.36
C GLN A 289 -40.58 7.81 6.15
N ALA A 290 -40.41 7.23 7.33
CA ALA A 290 -39.26 7.49 8.18
C ALA A 290 -38.38 6.23 8.30
N THR A 291 -37.10 6.40 7.99
CA THR A 291 -36.06 5.41 8.28
C THR A 291 -35.28 5.86 9.49
N ILE A 292 -35.40 5.13 10.60
CA ILE A 292 -34.72 5.48 11.85
C ILE A 292 -33.41 4.71 11.96
N LEU A 293 -32.31 5.45 12.08
CA LEU A 293 -30.95 4.98 12.30
C LEU A 293 -30.66 5.01 13.80
N THR A 294 -30.39 3.86 14.39
CA THR A 294 -30.15 3.68 15.84
C THR A 294 -28.91 2.84 16.10
N GLU A 295 -28.50 2.76 17.36
CA GLU A 295 -27.33 1.98 17.79
C GLU A 295 -27.40 0.52 17.36
N ASP A 296 -28.58 -0.13 17.43
CA ASP A 296 -28.77 -1.51 16.95
C ASP A 296 -28.46 -1.68 15.46
N LYS A 297 -28.59 -0.60 14.68
CA LYS A 297 -28.25 -0.55 13.26
C LYS A 297 -26.81 -0.08 12.97
N GLY A 298 -25.99 0.17 13.99
CA GLY A 298 -24.56 0.50 13.82
C GLY A 298 -24.18 1.96 14.13
N LEU A 299 -25.15 2.83 14.41
CA LEU A 299 -24.90 4.20 14.86
C LEU A 299 -24.08 4.19 16.17
N GLY A 300 -23.17 5.15 16.34
CA GLY A 300 -22.29 5.20 17.52
C GLY A 300 -23.03 5.44 18.84
N GLU A 301 -24.10 6.25 18.84
CA GLU A 301 -24.96 6.52 20.01
C GLU A 301 -26.33 7.04 19.54
N ASN A 302 -27.39 6.74 20.29
CA ASN A 302 -28.75 7.22 20.00
C ASN A 302 -29.01 8.68 20.40
N LYS A 303 -28.12 9.34 21.14
CA LYS A 303 -28.25 10.75 21.53
C LYS A 303 -27.55 11.63 20.50
N ILE A 304 -28.32 12.09 19.51
CA ILE A 304 -27.81 12.92 18.44
C ILE A 304 -27.94 14.40 18.85
N ARG A 305 -26.86 15.16 18.68
CA ARG A 305 -26.81 16.61 18.93
C ARG A 305 -26.99 17.40 17.63
N CYS A 306 -26.32 16.97 16.57
CA CYS A 306 -26.39 17.58 15.26
C CYS A 306 -26.30 16.52 14.16
N ALA A 307 -26.80 16.84 12.98
CA ALA A 307 -26.63 16.03 11.79
C ALA A 307 -26.39 16.94 10.58
N MET A 308 -25.64 16.44 9.59
CA MET A 308 -25.45 17.09 8.31
C MET A 308 -25.30 16.05 7.19
N VAL A 309 -25.46 16.50 5.94
CA VAL A 309 -25.17 15.67 4.76
C VAL A 309 -24.01 16.30 4.01
N ASP A 310 -23.00 15.49 3.68
CA ASP A 310 -21.81 15.97 2.98
C ASP A 310 -22.05 16.08 1.48
N ASP A 311 -21.01 16.51 0.77
CA ASP A 311 -21.09 16.79 -0.65
C ASP A 311 -21.22 15.54 -1.53
N GLU A 312 -20.91 14.37 -0.97
CA GLU A 312 -21.00 13.06 -1.60
C GLU A 312 -22.34 12.36 -1.26
N GLY A 313 -23.10 12.90 -0.31
CA GLY A 313 -24.38 12.36 0.14
C GLY A 313 -24.29 11.45 1.37
N ASN A 314 -23.13 11.40 2.04
CA ASN A 314 -23.02 10.69 3.32
C ASN A 314 -23.65 11.51 4.44
N ILE A 315 -24.32 10.83 5.37
CA ILE A 315 -24.99 11.45 6.50
C ILE A 315 -24.08 11.40 7.72
N TRP A 316 -23.72 12.54 8.26
CA TRP A 316 -22.90 12.65 9.46
C TRP A 316 -23.77 13.03 10.66
N ALA A 317 -23.60 12.30 11.76
CA ALA A 317 -24.27 12.55 13.02
C ALA A 317 -23.25 12.84 14.12
N GLY A 318 -23.40 13.98 14.78
CA GLY A 318 -22.64 14.31 15.98
C GLY A 318 -23.36 13.78 17.21
N THR A 319 -22.66 12.94 17.97
CA THR A 319 -23.22 12.27 19.15
C THR A 319 -22.85 13.00 20.44
N ASN A 320 -23.47 12.59 21.54
CA ASN A 320 -23.27 13.20 22.84
C ASN A 320 -22.13 12.57 23.66
N GLN A 321 -21.67 11.36 23.33
CA GLN A 321 -20.64 10.64 24.07
C GLN A 321 -19.69 9.81 23.21
N ASN A 322 -20.00 9.59 21.92
CA ASN A 322 -19.24 8.69 21.05
C ASN A 322 -18.71 9.36 19.77
N GLY A 323 -18.49 10.67 19.81
CA GLY A 323 -17.92 11.44 18.69
C GLY A 323 -18.85 11.54 17.48
N LEU A 324 -18.35 11.18 16.31
CA LEU A 324 -19.04 11.27 15.02
C LEU A 324 -19.44 9.89 14.51
N SER A 325 -20.61 9.81 13.89
CA SER A 325 -21.02 8.64 13.11
C SER A 325 -21.31 9.07 11.67
N CYS A 326 -20.67 8.44 10.71
CA CYS A 326 -20.90 8.65 9.28
C CYS A 326 -21.65 7.46 8.69
N TYR A 327 -22.82 7.72 8.14
CA TYR A 327 -23.62 6.77 7.38
C TYR A 327 -23.39 6.96 5.88
N ARG A 328 -22.78 5.96 5.24
CA ARG A 328 -22.42 6.00 3.80
C ARG A 328 -23.46 5.35 2.88
N GLY A 329 -24.74 5.42 3.28
CA GLY A 329 -25.88 4.89 2.54
C GLY A 329 -26.11 3.38 2.64
N ASP A 330 -27.20 2.92 2.02
CA ASP A 330 -27.68 1.52 2.02
C ASP A 330 -26.86 0.59 1.11
N ARG A 331 -25.54 0.80 0.99
CA ARG A 331 -24.71 0.06 0.01
C ARG A 331 -24.73 -1.44 0.29
N PHE A 332 -24.62 -1.82 1.56
CA PHE A 332 -24.74 -3.19 2.01
C PHE A 332 -25.13 -3.25 3.49
N GLU A 333 -25.76 -4.35 3.87
CA GLU A 333 -26.18 -4.64 5.25
C GLU A 333 -25.47 -5.91 5.71
N VAL A 334 -25.02 -5.93 6.97
CA VAL A 334 -24.35 -7.09 7.57
C VAL A 334 -25.28 -7.75 8.58
N PHE A 335 -25.40 -9.07 8.47
CA PHE A 335 -26.19 -9.94 9.34
C PHE A 335 -25.28 -10.88 10.13
N PHE A 336 -25.76 -11.33 11.30
CA PHE A 336 -25.10 -12.35 12.14
C PHE A 336 -23.72 -11.96 12.71
N LYS A 337 -23.37 -10.68 12.69
CA LYS A 337 -22.18 -10.15 13.36
C LYS A 337 -22.43 -10.09 14.87
N SER A 338 -21.58 -10.76 15.64
CA SER A 338 -21.68 -10.75 17.11
C SER A 338 -21.01 -9.49 17.66
N ARG A 339 -21.65 -8.80 18.61
CA ARG A 339 -20.99 -7.74 19.39
C ARG A 339 -20.10 -8.38 20.46
N GLY A 340 -18.80 -8.49 20.18
CA GLY A 340 -17.81 -8.97 21.15
C GLY A 340 -17.80 -10.48 21.38
N GLY A 341 -18.48 -11.29 20.56
CA GLY A 341 -18.41 -12.76 20.56
C GLY A 341 -17.83 -13.32 19.25
N PRO A 342 -17.59 -14.64 19.16
CA PRO A 342 -17.12 -15.28 17.94
C PRO A 342 -18.14 -15.08 16.80
N ASN A 343 -17.66 -14.63 15.63
CA ASN A 343 -18.51 -14.42 14.48
C ASN A 343 -19.01 -15.76 13.91
N THR A 344 -20.25 -15.77 13.43
CA THR A 344 -20.83 -16.94 12.76
C THR A 344 -20.38 -16.93 11.31
N GLN A 345 -19.67 -17.96 10.88
CA GLN A 345 -19.32 -18.13 9.47
C GLN A 345 -20.56 -18.62 8.72
N VAL A 346 -20.82 -18.06 7.54
CA VAL A 346 -21.94 -18.47 6.69
C VAL A 346 -21.38 -19.10 5.43
N GLY A 347 -21.51 -20.43 5.35
CA GLY A 347 -20.99 -21.27 4.26
C GLY A 347 -22.00 -21.52 3.13
N ALA A 348 -23.29 -21.29 3.37
CA ALA A 348 -24.33 -21.43 2.36
C ALA A 348 -25.42 -20.36 2.52
N VAL A 349 -25.96 -19.88 1.40
CA VAL A 349 -27.08 -18.94 1.38
C VAL A 349 -28.08 -19.39 0.32
N PHE A 350 -29.36 -19.47 0.68
CA PHE A 350 -30.41 -19.92 -0.22
C PHE A 350 -31.74 -19.23 0.08
N GLY A 351 -32.44 -18.74 -0.94
CA GLY A 351 -33.82 -18.27 -0.84
C GLY A 351 -34.79 -19.32 -1.39
N ASP A 352 -35.81 -19.67 -0.60
CA ASP A 352 -36.83 -20.64 -1.03
C ASP A 352 -37.96 -20.01 -1.85
N SER A 353 -38.82 -20.86 -2.42
CA SER A 353 -39.96 -20.43 -3.25
C SER A 353 -41.01 -19.62 -2.50
N LYS A 354 -40.96 -19.57 -1.16
CA LYS A 354 -41.86 -18.80 -0.30
C LYS A 354 -41.25 -17.45 0.10
N GLY A 355 -40.05 -17.12 -0.38
CA GLY A 355 -39.35 -15.87 -0.08
C GLY A 355 -38.64 -15.86 1.28
N ARG A 356 -38.46 -17.03 1.91
CA ARG A 356 -37.67 -17.14 3.15
C ARG A 356 -36.20 -17.35 2.81
N MET A 357 -35.32 -16.76 3.61
CA MET A 357 -33.88 -16.85 3.44
C MET A 357 -33.27 -17.80 4.46
N TRP A 358 -32.45 -18.72 3.97
CA TRP A 358 -31.77 -19.76 4.73
C TRP A 358 -30.26 -19.53 4.67
N PHE A 359 -29.61 -19.48 5.83
CA PHE A 359 -28.18 -19.30 5.95
C PHE A 359 -27.58 -20.49 6.69
N GLY A 360 -26.75 -21.25 5.99
CA GLY A 360 -26.00 -22.35 6.56
C GLY A 360 -24.79 -21.83 7.33
N ALA A 361 -24.75 -22.05 8.63
CA ALA A 361 -23.60 -21.76 9.48
C ALA A 361 -22.86 -23.06 9.84
N ASN A 362 -21.90 -22.99 10.77
CA ASN A 362 -21.12 -24.14 11.21
C ASN A 362 -22.03 -25.33 11.63
N ASN A 363 -22.72 -25.22 12.77
CA ASN A 363 -23.52 -26.31 13.35
C ASN A 363 -25.04 -26.07 13.34
N HIS A 364 -25.50 -25.00 12.70
CA HIS A 364 -26.88 -24.58 12.71
C HIS A 364 -27.25 -23.87 11.41
N ILE A 365 -28.56 -23.66 11.23
CA ILE A 365 -29.11 -22.87 10.14
C ILE A 365 -29.81 -21.66 10.74
N MET A 366 -29.65 -20.51 10.09
CA MET A 366 -30.37 -19.30 10.42
C MET A 366 -31.46 -19.08 9.37
N LEU A 367 -32.69 -18.88 9.82
CA LEU A 367 -33.85 -18.66 8.97
C LEU A 367 -34.34 -17.22 9.15
N ILE A 368 -34.45 -16.49 8.05
CA ILE A 368 -35.15 -15.20 7.99
C ILE A 368 -36.45 -15.41 7.22
N LYS A 369 -37.58 -15.42 7.92
CA LYS A 369 -38.91 -15.67 7.33
C LYS A 369 -39.38 -14.55 6.40
N GLN A 370 -39.02 -13.30 6.72
CA GLN A 370 -39.37 -12.11 5.95
C GLN A 370 -38.34 -11.00 6.24
N ALA A 371 -38.22 -10.03 5.33
CA ALA A 371 -37.31 -8.89 5.52
C ALA A 371 -37.60 -8.16 6.84
N GLY A 372 -36.56 -7.97 7.67
CA GLY A 372 -36.67 -7.32 8.98
C GLY A 372 -37.15 -8.23 10.14
N ALA A 373 -37.46 -9.50 9.89
CA ALA A 373 -37.73 -10.45 10.96
C ALA A 373 -36.47 -10.83 11.73
N ILE A 374 -36.62 -11.12 13.02
CA ILE A 374 -35.55 -11.67 13.85
C ILE A 374 -35.17 -13.05 13.28
N PRO A 375 -33.88 -13.31 13.04
CA PRO A 375 -33.44 -14.61 12.56
C PRO A 375 -33.74 -15.73 13.56
N GLU A 376 -34.32 -16.82 13.09
CA GLU A 376 -34.59 -18.02 13.87
C GLU A 376 -33.44 -19.02 13.69
N LYS A 377 -32.88 -19.49 14.81
CA LYS A 377 -31.79 -20.47 14.82
C LYS A 377 -32.36 -21.89 14.89
N ILE A 378 -31.98 -22.73 13.93
CA ILE A 378 -32.34 -24.15 13.88
C ILE A 378 -31.04 -24.95 14.08
N ASP A 379 -30.90 -25.59 15.24
CA ASP A 379 -29.75 -26.43 15.55
C ASP A 379 -29.86 -27.78 14.82
N LEU A 380 -28.77 -28.19 14.17
CA LEU A 380 -28.74 -29.47 13.44
C LEU A 380 -28.52 -30.68 14.36
N GLY A 381 -28.34 -30.47 15.67
CA GLY A 381 -28.25 -31.55 16.67
C GLY A 381 -26.90 -32.26 16.75
N PHE A 382 -25.83 -31.68 16.18
CA PHE A 382 -24.50 -32.28 16.15
C PHE A 382 -23.48 -31.44 16.93
N ALA A 383 -22.76 -32.07 17.87
CA ALA A 383 -21.65 -31.46 18.60
C ALA A 383 -20.29 -31.84 17.96
N GLY A 384 -19.44 -30.86 17.67
CA GLY A 384 -18.09 -31.06 17.10
C GLY A 384 -17.59 -29.81 16.34
N LYS A 385 -16.27 -29.57 16.36
CA LYS A 385 -15.64 -28.37 15.76
C LYS A 385 -15.49 -28.40 14.24
N GLU A 386 -15.85 -29.50 13.57
CA GLU A 386 -15.44 -29.77 12.17
C GLU A 386 -16.61 -30.09 11.22
N THR A 387 -17.83 -29.61 11.48
CA THR A 387 -18.93 -29.74 10.52
C THR A 387 -19.43 -28.36 10.16
N GLU A 388 -19.59 -28.09 8.87
CA GLU A 388 -20.13 -26.85 8.31
C GLU A 388 -21.20 -27.18 7.27
N VAL A 389 -22.24 -26.35 7.17
CA VAL A 389 -23.23 -26.40 6.08
C VAL A 389 -22.61 -25.81 4.81
N THR A 390 -22.47 -26.63 3.78
CA THR A 390 -21.78 -26.30 2.52
C THR A 390 -22.74 -25.86 1.41
N SER A 391 -23.98 -26.34 1.42
CA SER A 391 -24.97 -25.99 0.40
C SER A 391 -26.40 -26.26 0.87
N ILE A 392 -27.34 -25.46 0.38
CA ILE A 392 -28.77 -25.57 0.69
C ILE A 392 -29.55 -25.44 -0.62
N ILE A 393 -30.52 -26.33 -0.86
CA ILE A 393 -31.46 -26.24 -1.98
C ILE A 393 -32.88 -26.62 -1.55
N GLU A 394 -33.87 -26.28 -2.37
CA GLU A 394 -35.27 -26.72 -2.20
C GLU A 394 -35.67 -27.71 -3.30
N ASP A 395 -36.33 -28.82 -2.94
CA ASP A 395 -36.88 -29.76 -3.93
C ASP A 395 -38.26 -29.34 -4.47
N GLN A 396 -38.83 -30.13 -5.38
CA GLN A 396 -40.16 -29.83 -5.95
C GLN A 396 -41.32 -29.92 -4.93
N LYS A 397 -41.10 -30.56 -3.77
CA LYS A 397 -42.10 -30.71 -2.71
C LYS A 397 -42.01 -29.60 -1.67
N GLY A 398 -41.04 -28.68 -1.79
CA GLY A 398 -40.76 -27.64 -0.80
C GLY A 398 -40.02 -28.14 0.44
N THR A 399 -39.33 -29.28 0.34
CA THR A 399 -38.40 -29.77 1.37
C THR A 399 -37.03 -29.13 1.15
N ILE A 400 -36.40 -28.70 2.24
CA ILE A 400 -35.07 -28.09 2.19
C ILE A 400 -34.02 -29.16 2.39
N TRP A 401 -33.09 -29.26 1.45
CA TRP A 401 -31.96 -30.18 1.48
C TRP A 401 -30.72 -29.42 1.93
N ILE A 402 -30.03 -29.96 2.92
CA ILE A 402 -28.90 -29.33 3.60
C ILE A 402 -27.69 -30.27 3.48
N ALA A 403 -26.70 -29.85 2.70
CA ALA A 403 -25.41 -30.55 2.62
C ALA A 403 -24.48 -30.10 3.75
N THR A 404 -23.71 -31.05 4.26
CA THR A 404 -22.75 -30.82 5.33
C THR A 404 -21.37 -31.38 5.00
N TRP A 405 -20.35 -30.73 5.53
CA TRP A 405 -18.98 -31.23 5.48
C TRP A 405 -18.81 -32.37 6.50
N GLY A 406 -18.81 -33.62 6.01
CA GLY A 406 -18.48 -34.83 6.79
C GLY A 406 -19.66 -35.54 7.46
N ARG A 407 -20.91 -35.08 7.29
CA ARG A 407 -22.11 -35.75 7.84
C ARG A 407 -23.20 -36.07 6.81
N GLY A 408 -22.91 -35.91 5.52
CA GLY A 408 -23.86 -36.18 4.44
C GLY A 408 -24.93 -35.09 4.30
N VAL A 409 -26.17 -35.50 3.99
CA VAL A 409 -27.28 -34.59 3.67
C VAL A 409 -28.44 -34.76 4.65
N PHE A 410 -29.03 -33.62 5.06
CA PHE A 410 -30.23 -33.56 5.88
C PHE A 410 -31.40 -32.99 5.09
N LEU A 411 -32.60 -33.46 5.42
CA LEU A 411 -33.87 -32.99 4.88
C LEU A 411 -34.62 -32.28 6.00
N LEU A 412 -34.99 -31.04 5.76
CA LEU A 412 -35.79 -30.22 6.67
C LEU A 412 -37.18 -30.03 6.07
N ASN A 413 -38.19 -30.52 6.80
CA ASN A 413 -39.57 -30.23 6.46
C ASN A 413 -39.90 -28.79 6.83
N THR A 414 -40.31 -27.99 5.85
CA THR A 414 -40.52 -26.55 6.07
C THR A 414 -41.76 -26.18 6.87
N SER A 415 -42.67 -27.13 7.08
CA SER A 415 -43.91 -26.94 7.84
C SER A 415 -43.76 -27.37 9.29
N THR A 416 -43.07 -28.50 9.56
CA THR A 416 -42.85 -29.02 10.91
C THR A 416 -41.52 -28.59 11.52
N LEU A 417 -40.59 -28.07 10.71
CA LEU A 417 -39.19 -27.82 11.06
C LEU A 417 -38.46 -29.08 11.58
N GLU A 418 -38.98 -30.27 11.26
CA GLU A 418 -38.35 -31.54 11.61
C GLU A 418 -37.20 -31.82 10.65
N LEU A 419 -36.06 -32.14 11.25
CA LEU A 419 -34.84 -32.53 10.55
C LEU A 419 -34.75 -34.06 10.48
N THR A 420 -34.58 -34.59 9.28
CA THR A 420 -34.34 -36.02 9.04
C THR A 420 -33.06 -36.20 8.23
N ARG A 421 -32.38 -37.32 8.39
CA ARG A 421 -31.18 -37.62 7.60
C ARG A 421 -31.58 -38.28 6.28
N PHE A 422 -30.98 -37.85 5.17
CA PHE A 422 -31.23 -38.49 3.88
C PHE A 422 -30.56 -39.87 3.80
N THR A 423 -31.33 -40.89 3.44
CA THR A 423 -30.88 -42.28 3.24
C THR A 423 -31.34 -42.80 1.88
N GLY A 424 -30.63 -42.44 0.81
CA GLY A 424 -30.91 -42.98 -0.53
C GLY A 424 -30.51 -44.45 -0.67
N ARG A 425 -31.20 -45.22 -1.53
CA ARG A 425 -30.79 -46.59 -1.85
C ARG A 425 -29.56 -46.56 -2.76
N ILE A 426 -28.42 -46.92 -2.19
CA ILE A 426 -27.14 -47.08 -2.88
C ILE A 426 -27.06 -48.52 -3.42
N PRO A 427 -26.65 -48.75 -4.67
CA PRO A 427 -26.43 -50.11 -5.19
C PRO A 427 -25.43 -50.87 -4.32
N ALA A 428 -25.68 -52.15 -4.03
CA ALA A 428 -24.81 -52.98 -3.18
C ALA A 428 -23.37 -53.15 -3.72
N SER A 429 -23.11 -52.74 -4.97
CA SER A 429 -21.83 -52.82 -5.67
C SER A 429 -20.96 -51.57 -5.55
N SER A 430 -21.37 -50.53 -4.81
CA SER A 430 -20.58 -49.30 -4.65
C SER A 430 -20.08 -49.14 -3.22
N ASP A 431 -18.76 -49.02 -3.04
CA ASP A 431 -18.05 -48.81 -1.76
C ASP A 431 -18.28 -47.41 -1.13
N ILE A 432 -19.31 -46.67 -1.57
CA ILE A 432 -19.52 -45.26 -1.23
C ILE A 432 -20.48 -45.16 -0.05
N SER A 433 -19.95 -44.90 1.15
CA SER A 433 -20.76 -44.55 2.34
C SER A 433 -21.21 -43.10 2.26
N PHE A 434 -22.38 -42.84 1.67
CA PHE A 434 -22.98 -41.49 1.58
C PHE A 434 -23.15 -40.81 2.95
N ASN A 435 -23.16 -41.58 4.03
CA ASN A 435 -23.33 -41.12 5.42
C ASN A 435 -22.03 -40.61 6.07
N GLU A 436 -20.86 -40.80 5.48
CA GLU A 436 -19.58 -40.27 6.01
C GLU A 436 -18.88 -39.36 4.99
N ASN A 437 -19.59 -38.99 3.91
CA ASN A 437 -19.02 -38.24 2.81
C ASN A 437 -19.09 -36.72 3.02
N PHE A 438 -18.04 -36.07 2.53
CA PHE A 438 -17.98 -34.62 2.35
C PHE A 438 -18.80 -34.23 1.12
N ILE A 439 -19.94 -33.57 1.34
CA ILE A 439 -20.77 -33.03 0.26
C ILE A 439 -20.40 -31.56 0.07
N TYR A 440 -19.94 -31.18 -1.11
CA TYR A 440 -19.44 -29.83 -1.39
C TYR A 440 -20.53 -28.89 -1.90
N ALA A 441 -21.41 -29.38 -2.77
CA ALA A 441 -22.50 -28.62 -3.37
C ALA A 441 -23.68 -29.52 -3.71
N LEU A 442 -24.88 -28.93 -3.72
CA LEU A 442 -26.12 -29.55 -4.18
C LEU A 442 -26.64 -28.78 -5.39
N TYR A 443 -27.12 -29.49 -6.40
CA TYR A 443 -27.77 -28.87 -7.56
C TYR A 443 -29.05 -29.60 -7.92
N LYS A 444 -30.15 -28.86 -8.06
CA LYS A 444 -31.43 -29.39 -8.55
C LYS A 444 -31.54 -29.06 -10.03
N ASP A 445 -31.53 -30.09 -10.87
CA ASP A 445 -31.77 -29.86 -12.29
C ASP A 445 -33.25 -29.61 -12.59
N LYS A 446 -33.53 -29.05 -13.76
CA LYS A 446 -34.89 -28.74 -14.18
C LYS A 446 -35.77 -29.99 -14.43
N THR A 447 -35.22 -31.21 -14.40
CA THR A 447 -36.01 -32.46 -14.44
C THR A 447 -36.42 -32.94 -13.05
N GLY A 448 -35.92 -32.29 -12.00
CA GLY A 448 -36.19 -32.63 -10.60
C GLY A 448 -35.19 -33.62 -10.00
N ARG A 449 -34.12 -34.00 -10.71
CA ARG A 449 -33.04 -34.81 -10.12
C ARG A 449 -32.15 -33.92 -9.26
N ILE A 450 -31.58 -34.53 -8.23
CA ILE A 450 -30.69 -33.83 -7.29
C ILE A 450 -29.27 -34.37 -7.48
N TRP A 451 -28.35 -33.48 -7.75
CA TRP A 451 -26.95 -33.76 -7.96
C TRP A 451 -26.15 -33.41 -6.71
N PHE A 452 -25.21 -34.28 -6.34
CA PHE A 452 -24.34 -34.13 -5.17
C PHE A 452 -22.89 -34.16 -5.64
N SER A 453 -22.13 -33.10 -5.38
CA SER A 453 -20.68 -33.16 -5.50
C SER A 453 -20.06 -33.73 -4.23
N MET A 454 -19.25 -34.78 -4.41
CA MET A 454 -18.61 -35.54 -3.33
C MET A 454 -17.11 -35.63 -3.59
N LEU A 455 -16.32 -35.93 -2.55
CA LEU A 455 -14.87 -36.15 -2.68
C LEU A 455 -14.52 -37.21 -3.76
N GLN A 456 -15.41 -38.18 -3.97
CA GLN A 456 -15.21 -39.32 -4.87
C GLN A 456 -15.89 -39.13 -6.25
N GLY A 457 -16.36 -37.92 -6.59
CA GLY A 457 -16.99 -37.61 -7.87
C GLY A 457 -18.42 -37.06 -7.72
N LEU A 458 -19.28 -37.38 -8.68
CA LEU A 458 -20.65 -36.84 -8.75
C LEU A 458 -21.68 -37.94 -8.48
N ALA A 459 -22.71 -37.65 -7.71
CA ALA A 459 -23.91 -38.50 -7.63
C ALA A 459 -25.13 -37.77 -8.15
N VAL A 460 -26.07 -38.53 -8.70
CA VAL A 460 -27.40 -38.07 -9.05
C VAL A 460 -28.44 -38.95 -8.36
N TYR A 461 -29.35 -38.31 -7.63
CA TYR A 461 -30.53 -38.94 -7.05
C TYR A 461 -31.72 -38.75 -7.97
N HIS A 462 -32.41 -39.85 -8.25
CA HIS A 462 -33.64 -39.90 -9.02
C HIS A 462 -34.83 -40.05 -8.05
N PRO A 463 -35.58 -38.96 -7.75
CA PRO A 463 -36.62 -39.01 -6.73
C PRO A 463 -37.75 -40.01 -7.04
N ALA A 464 -38.06 -40.22 -8.32
CA ALA A 464 -39.10 -41.16 -8.75
C ALA A 464 -38.74 -42.63 -8.48
N GLN A 465 -37.44 -42.97 -8.52
CA GLN A 465 -36.94 -44.33 -8.38
C GLN A 465 -36.33 -44.59 -6.99
N ASN A 466 -36.17 -43.53 -6.18
CA ASN A 466 -35.41 -43.53 -4.94
C ASN A 466 -34.02 -44.19 -5.08
N SER A 467 -33.35 -43.94 -6.21
CA SER A 467 -32.07 -44.55 -6.58
C SER A 467 -30.99 -43.48 -6.77
N ILE A 468 -29.75 -43.86 -6.47
CA ILE A 468 -28.56 -43.02 -6.69
C ILE A 468 -27.70 -43.65 -7.77
N LYS A 469 -27.24 -42.84 -8.73
CA LYS A 469 -26.21 -43.20 -9.70
C LYS A 469 -24.99 -42.32 -9.50
N THR A 470 -23.79 -42.89 -9.58
CA THR A 470 -22.52 -42.18 -9.40
C THR A 470 -21.76 -42.08 -10.72
N TYR A 471 -20.99 -41.00 -10.86
CA TYR A 471 -20.07 -40.75 -11.97
C TYR A 471 -18.69 -40.42 -11.40
N THR A 472 -17.68 -41.10 -11.92
CA THR A 472 -16.27 -40.99 -11.54
C THR A 472 -15.41 -40.70 -12.77
N LYS A 473 -14.09 -40.64 -12.59
CA LYS A 473 -13.14 -40.56 -13.72
C LYS A 473 -13.33 -41.66 -14.76
N ILE A 474 -13.77 -42.85 -14.36
CA ILE A 474 -14.02 -43.98 -15.27
C ILE A 474 -15.18 -43.65 -16.23
N ASP A 475 -16.15 -42.88 -15.76
CA ASP A 475 -17.33 -42.48 -16.53
C ASP A 475 -17.08 -41.25 -17.42
N GLY A 476 -15.85 -40.73 -17.46
CA GLY A 476 -15.46 -39.57 -18.26
C GLY A 476 -15.44 -38.24 -17.51
N LEU A 477 -15.73 -38.22 -16.20
CA LEU A 477 -15.62 -37.02 -15.37
C LEU A 477 -14.14 -36.56 -15.35
N PRO A 478 -13.82 -35.31 -15.70
CA PRO A 478 -12.41 -34.90 -15.80
C PRO A 478 -11.71 -34.98 -14.44
N GLY A 479 -12.37 -34.49 -13.39
CA GLY A 479 -11.82 -34.33 -12.04
C GLY A 479 -12.84 -34.69 -10.96
N ASN A 480 -12.34 -35.10 -9.79
CA ASN A 480 -13.21 -35.56 -8.69
C ASN A 480 -13.62 -34.42 -7.75
N SER A 481 -12.93 -33.28 -7.79
CA SER A 481 -13.20 -32.14 -6.92
C SER A 481 -14.11 -31.14 -7.64
N ILE A 482 -15.41 -31.42 -7.60
CA ILE A 482 -16.42 -30.57 -8.24
C ILE A 482 -16.73 -29.39 -7.33
N THR A 483 -16.54 -28.19 -7.85
CA THR A 483 -16.73 -26.94 -7.12
C THR A 483 -18.09 -26.33 -7.35
N ASP A 484 -18.62 -26.40 -8.58
CA ASP A 484 -19.91 -25.82 -8.93
C ASP A 484 -20.57 -26.53 -10.12
N ILE A 485 -21.90 -26.46 -10.22
CA ILE A 485 -22.71 -27.11 -11.27
C ILE A 485 -23.76 -26.11 -11.76
N GLN A 486 -23.83 -25.87 -13.07
CA GLN A 486 -24.79 -24.94 -13.68
C GLN A 486 -25.46 -25.53 -14.93
N GLU A 487 -26.79 -25.51 -15.03
CA GLU A 487 -27.55 -25.99 -16.19
C GLU A 487 -27.77 -24.87 -17.23
N ASP A 488 -27.39 -25.11 -18.48
CA ASP A 488 -27.65 -24.16 -19.57
C ASP A 488 -29.08 -24.29 -20.15
N HIS A 489 -29.39 -23.47 -21.16
CA HIS A 489 -30.71 -23.51 -21.82
C HIS A 489 -30.92 -24.76 -22.68
N LEU A 490 -29.84 -25.42 -23.09
CA LEU A 490 -29.88 -26.66 -23.87
C LEU A 490 -29.99 -27.91 -22.99
N ARG A 491 -30.19 -27.74 -21.67
CA ARG A 491 -30.29 -28.83 -20.67
C ARG A 491 -28.98 -29.59 -20.44
N ARG A 492 -27.84 -28.97 -20.78
CA ARG A 492 -26.52 -29.52 -20.51
C ARG A 492 -26.02 -28.98 -19.17
N LEU A 493 -25.37 -29.84 -18.40
CA LEU A 493 -24.80 -29.45 -17.11
C LEU A 493 -23.34 -29.07 -17.28
N TRP A 494 -23.02 -27.84 -16.89
CA TRP A 494 -21.66 -27.34 -16.83
C TRP A 494 -21.11 -27.64 -15.45
N ILE A 495 -19.97 -28.30 -15.41
CA ILE A 495 -19.37 -28.83 -14.18
C ILE A 495 -17.98 -28.23 -14.06
N GLY A 496 -17.81 -27.39 -13.05
CA GLY A 496 -16.53 -26.81 -12.66
C GLY A 496 -15.77 -27.79 -11.76
N THR A 497 -14.49 -27.96 -12.03
CA THR A 497 -13.60 -28.77 -11.19
C THR A 497 -12.40 -27.98 -10.72
N ALA A 498 -11.96 -28.23 -9.49
CA ALA A 498 -10.76 -27.61 -8.92
C ALA A 498 -9.47 -28.17 -9.55
N ASP A 499 -9.47 -29.43 -10.01
CA ASP A 499 -8.27 -30.13 -10.47
C ASP A 499 -8.05 -30.08 -11.99
N LYS A 500 -9.11 -29.98 -12.82
CA LYS A 500 -9.00 -30.16 -14.28
C LYS A 500 -9.87 -29.22 -15.13
N GLY A 501 -10.37 -28.15 -14.54
CA GLY A 501 -11.10 -27.10 -15.26
C GLY A 501 -12.57 -27.45 -15.51
N LEU A 502 -13.07 -27.20 -16.72
CA LEU A 502 -14.50 -27.18 -17.08
C LEU A 502 -14.90 -28.38 -17.94
N SER A 503 -16.07 -28.94 -17.66
CA SER A 503 -16.71 -29.95 -18.51
C SER A 503 -18.19 -29.72 -18.68
N ILE A 504 -18.72 -30.23 -19.80
CA ILE A 504 -20.15 -30.30 -20.09
C ILE A 504 -20.59 -31.75 -19.99
N PHE A 505 -21.63 -32.01 -19.21
CA PHE A 505 -22.38 -33.26 -19.23
C PHE A 505 -23.63 -33.11 -20.10
N ASP A 506 -23.69 -33.90 -21.17
CA ASP A 506 -24.80 -33.93 -22.12
C ASP A 506 -25.11 -35.39 -22.49
N ASN A 507 -26.38 -35.78 -22.41
CA ASN A 507 -26.87 -37.12 -22.75
C ASN A 507 -26.00 -38.29 -22.20
N GLY A 508 -25.56 -38.21 -20.94
CA GLY A 508 -24.78 -39.26 -20.30
C GLY A 508 -23.27 -39.21 -20.54
N HIS A 509 -22.77 -38.25 -21.33
CA HIS A 509 -21.36 -38.13 -21.71
C HIS A 509 -20.76 -36.82 -21.18
N PHE A 510 -19.48 -36.86 -20.79
CA PHE A 510 -18.72 -35.70 -20.36
C PHE A 510 -17.77 -35.25 -21.48
N THR A 511 -17.78 -33.95 -21.79
CA THR A 511 -16.85 -33.31 -22.74
C THR A 511 -16.09 -32.20 -22.04
N SER A 512 -14.76 -32.23 -22.08
CA SER A 512 -13.94 -31.14 -21.53
C SER A 512 -13.87 -29.97 -22.50
N ILE A 513 -14.04 -28.76 -21.97
CA ILE A 513 -14.14 -27.51 -22.74
C ILE A 513 -13.30 -26.42 -22.07
N ASN A 514 -12.04 -26.73 -21.80
CA ASN A 514 -11.13 -25.78 -21.18
C ASN A 514 -10.77 -24.64 -22.15
N PRO A 515 -10.68 -23.38 -21.68
CA PRO A 515 -10.22 -22.26 -22.50
C PRO A 515 -8.84 -22.53 -23.15
N PRO A 516 -8.62 -22.11 -24.42
CA PRO A 516 -7.44 -22.50 -25.21
C PRO A 516 -6.12 -21.86 -24.74
N ASP A 517 -6.14 -20.71 -24.05
CA ASP A 517 -4.94 -19.97 -23.60
C ASP A 517 -4.35 -20.44 -22.26
N ILE A 518 -4.88 -21.54 -21.72
CA ILE A 518 -4.50 -22.04 -20.41
C ILE A 518 -3.22 -22.89 -20.52
N ARG A 519 -2.08 -22.33 -20.11
CA ARG A 519 -0.85 -23.12 -19.84
C ARG A 519 -0.91 -23.89 -18.51
N ILE A 520 -1.84 -23.53 -17.62
CA ILE A 520 -2.07 -24.16 -16.30
C ILE A 520 -3.58 -24.13 -16.05
N ASN A 521 -4.29 -25.26 -16.11
CA ASN A 521 -5.74 -25.36 -15.84
C ASN A 521 -6.06 -24.75 -14.46
N PRO A 522 -6.57 -23.51 -14.38
CA PRO A 522 -6.82 -22.88 -13.09
C PRO A 522 -8.06 -23.53 -12.47
N ALA A 523 -8.04 -23.71 -11.16
CA ALA A 523 -9.16 -24.26 -10.41
C ALA A 523 -10.40 -23.37 -10.63
N ILE A 524 -11.51 -23.98 -11.05
CA ILE A 524 -12.77 -23.27 -11.21
C ILE A 524 -13.41 -23.16 -9.84
N SER A 525 -13.81 -21.96 -9.45
CA SER A 525 -14.43 -21.71 -8.15
C SER A 525 -15.96 -21.61 -8.24
N SER A 526 -16.48 -21.04 -9.33
CA SER A 526 -17.93 -20.82 -9.50
C SER A 526 -18.30 -20.56 -10.97
N LEU A 527 -19.55 -20.87 -11.32
CA LEU A 527 -20.13 -20.73 -12.64
C LEU A 527 -21.44 -19.93 -12.58
N ALA A 528 -21.63 -18.98 -13.49
CA ALA A 528 -22.88 -18.24 -13.61
C ALA A 528 -23.29 -18.05 -15.07
N LEU A 529 -24.59 -18.19 -15.33
CA LEU A 529 -25.16 -17.96 -16.66
C LEU A 529 -25.81 -16.58 -16.70
N ASP A 530 -25.46 -15.76 -17.69
CA ASP A 530 -26.14 -14.48 -17.89
C ASP A 530 -27.42 -14.61 -18.73
N LYS A 531 -28.20 -13.52 -18.78
CA LYS A 531 -29.44 -13.44 -19.59
C LYS A 531 -29.21 -13.59 -21.10
N ALA A 532 -27.97 -13.45 -21.56
CA ALA A 532 -27.58 -13.61 -22.96
C ALA A 532 -27.01 -15.02 -23.25
N ASN A 533 -27.16 -15.96 -22.32
CA ASN A 533 -26.64 -17.35 -22.37
C ASN A 533 -25.11 -17.45 -22.42
N LYS A 534 -24.38 -16.43 -22.00
CA LYS A 534 -22.93 -16.54 -21.84
C LYS A 534 -22.62 -17.17 -20.50
N MET A 535 -21.65 -18.07 -20.51
CA MET A 535 -21.16 -18.72 -19.30
C MET A 535 -20.02 -17.90 -18.72
N TRP A 536 -20.21 -17.40 -17.51
CA TRP A 536 -19.19 -16.73 -16.71
C TRP A 536 -18.52 -17.75 -15.80
N ILE A 537 -17.20 -17.79 -15.84
CA ILE A 537 -16.37 -18.82 -15.19
C ILE A 537 -15.39 -18.09 -14.28
N ALA A 538 -15.61 -18.23 -12.97
CA ALA A 538 -14.69 -17.73 -11.95
C ALA A 538 -13.56 -18.74 -11.71
N THR A 539 -12.34 -18.25 -11.56
CA THR A 539 -11.16 -19.09 -11.35
C THR A 539 -10.30 -18.62 -10.18
N GLU A 540 -9.53 -19.54 -9.61
CA GLU A 540 -8.52 -19.24 -8.60
C GLU A 540 -7.19 -18.88 -9.28
N GLY A 541 -6.95 -17.59 -9.47
CA GLY A 541 -5.68 -17.04 -9.98
C GLY A 541 -5.66 -16.74 -11.46
N GLY A 542 -6.60 -17.29 -12.25
CA GLY A 542 -6.73 -17.05 -13.69
C GLY A 542 -7.63 -15.88 -14.09
N GLY A 543 -8.31 -15.23 -13.12
CA GLY A 543 -9.30 -14.17 -13.39
C GLY A 543 -10.70 -14.69 -13.73
N LEU A 544 -11.47 -13.87 -14.44
CA LEU A 544 -12.84 -14.16 -14.88
C LEU A 544 -12.84 -14.47 -16.37
N TYR A 545 -13.42 -15.60 -16.76
CA TYR A 545 -13.63 -15.93 -18.17
C TYR A 545 -15.10 -15.80 -18.54
N CYS A 546 -15.36 -15.34 -19.76
CA CYS A 546 -16.69 -15.33 -20.37
C CYS A 546 -16.65 -16.19 -21.63
N PHE A 547 -17.52 -17.20 -21.71
CA PHE A 547 -17.68 -18.03 -22.89
C PHE A 547 -19.03 -17.74 -23.55
N ASP A 548 -19.00 -17.30 -24.80
CA ASP A 548 -20.21 -16.94 -25.56
C ASP A 548 -20.77 -18.10 -26.40
N GLY A 549 -20.22 -19.30 -26.25
CA GLY A 549 -20.55 -20.47 -27.08
C GLY A 549 -19.52 -20.75 -28.19
N LYS A 550 -18.65 -19.79 -28.52
CA LYS A 550 -17.63 -19.91 -29.58
C LYS A 550 -16.23 -19.47 -29.12
N GLN A 551 -16.15 -18.36 -28.39
CA GLN A 551 -14.90 -17.72 -27.97
C GLN A 551 -14.87 -17.47 -26.47
N TYR A 552 -13.65 -17.40 -25.92
CA TYR A 552 -13.39 -17.01 -24.54
C TYR A 552 -12.86 -15.58 -24.49
N ALA A 553 -13.41 -14.78 -23.58
CA ALA A 553 -12.81 -13.51 -23.16
C ALA A 553 -12.30 -13.65 -21.73
N ASN A 554 -11.05 -13.26 -21.48
CA ASN A 554 -10.44 -13.21 -20.14
C ASN A 554 -10.42 -11.78 -19.61
N TYR A 555 -10.84 -11.61 -18.36
CA TYR A 555 -10.66 -10.41 -17.57
C TYR A 555 -9.79 -10.72 -16.35
N SER A 556 -8.67 -10.02 -16.23
CA SER A 556 -7.75 -10.11 -15.10
C SER A 556 -7.57 -8.74 -14.41
N THR A 557 -6.65 -8.65 -13.45
CA THR A 557 -6.23 -7.38 -12.82
C THR A 557 -5.77 -6.32 -13.83
N GLU A 558 -5.22 -6.73 -14.97
CA GLU A 558 -4.84 -5.80 -16.05
C GLU A 558 -6.04 -5.18 -16.75
N GLN A 559 -7.17 -5.90 -16.79
CA GLN A 559 -8.43 -5.44 -17.39
C GLN A 559 -9.38 -4.84 -16.34
N GLY A 560 -8.88 -4.53 -15.14
CA GLY A 560 -9.61 -3.79 -14.12
C GLY A 560 -10.27 -4.64 -13.05
N LEU A 561 -10.00 -5.94 -12.94
CA LEU A 561 -10.44 -6.71 -11.75
C LEU A 561 -9.61 -6.35 -10.50
N PRO A 562 -10.19 -6.39 -9.29
CA PRO A 562 -9.43 -6.13 -8.07
C PRO A 562 -8.47 -7.27 -7.70
N SER A 563 -8.77 -8.51 -8.09
CA SER A 563 -7.98 -9.73 -7.83
C SER A 563 -8.29 -10.78 -8.89
N ASN A 564 -7.30 -11.61 -9.23
CA ASN A 564 -7.48 -12.77 -10.11
C ASN A 564 -7.98 -14.02 -9.36
N TYR A 565 -8.04 -13.98 -8.03
CA TYR A 565 -8.63 -15.01 -7.19
C TYR A 565 -10.10 -14.66 -6.90
N ILE A 566 -10.99 -15.31 -7.63
CA ILE A 566 -12.44 -15.10 -7.57
C ILE A 566 -13.06 -16.28 -6.83
N SER A 567 -13.83 -16.04 -5.76
CA SER A 567 -14.49 -17.07 -4.95
C SER A 567 -15.91 -17.40 -5.43
N PHE A 568 -16.63 -16.44 -5.99
CA PHE A 568 -17.94 -16.68 -6.62
C PHE A 568 -18.17 -15.70 -7.78
N VAL A 569 -19.04 -16.07 -8.72
CA VAL A 569 -19.59 -15.16 -9.73
C VAL A 569 -21.11 -15.27 -9.75
N GLU A 570 -21.80 -14.14 -9.87
CA GLU A 570 -23.26 -14.07 -9.99
C GLU A 570 -23.64 -12.93 -10.96
N THR A 571 -24.77 -13.04 -11.66
CA THR A 571 -25.24 -11.98 -12.56
C THR A 571 -26.51 -11.36 -12.04
N ASP A 572 -26.58 -10.04 -11.93
CA ASP A 572 -27.77 -9.37 -11.40
C ASP A 572 -28.91 -9.24 -12.43
N LEU A 573 -30.07 -8.77 -11.97
CA LEU A 573 -31.24 -8.58 -12.81
C LEU A 573 -31.02 -7.56 -13.94
N ASN A 574 -30.00 -6.71 -13.85
CA ASN A 574 -29.65 -5.71 -14.88
C ASN A 574 -28.51 -6.20 -15.80
N GLY A 575 -28.04 -7.44 -15.64
CA GLY A 575 -26.96 -8.03 -16.42
C GLY A 575 -25.56 -7.54 -16.03
N LYS A 576 -25.38 -6.94 -14.84
CA LYS A 576 -24.05 -6.65 -14.29
C LYS A 576 -23.54 -7.86 -13.53
N ILE A 577 -22.21 -7.95 -13.43
CA ILE A 577 -21.53 -9.12 -12.89
C ILE A 577 -21.04 -8.80 -11.49
N TRP A 578 -21.30 -9.71 -10.57
CA TRP A 578 -20.91 -9.63 -9.18
C TRP A 578 -19.94 -10.75 -8.87
N LEU A 579 -18.83 -10.39 -8.23
CA LEU A 579 -17.70 -11.27 -7.99
C LEU A 579 -17.33 -11.25 -6.52
N GLY A 580 -17.22 -12.42 -5.90
CA GLY A 580 -16.49 -12.56 -4.65
C GLY A 580 -15.01 -12.65 -4.96
N THR A 581 -14.16 -11.88 -4.28
CA THR A 581 -12.71 -11.96 -4.44
C THR A 581 -12.01 -12.01 -3.09
N HIS A 582 -10.73 -12.39 -3.09
CA HIS A 582 -9.91 -12.30 -1.88
C HIS A 582 -9.71 -10.86 -1.38
N LYS A 583 -10.07 -9.85 -2.18
CA LYS A 583 -10.10 -8.43 -1.79
C LYS A 583 -11.53 -7.91 -1.57
N GLY A 584 -12.47 -8.79 -1.25
CA GLY A 584 -13.87 -8.44 -0.98
C GLY A 584 -14.78 -8.65 -2.19
N ILE A 585 -15.99 -8.08 -2.16
CA ILE A 585 -16.99 -8.27 -3.20
C ILE A 585 -16.91 -7.14 -4.21
N CYS A 586 -17.05 -7.45 -5.48
CA CYS A 586 -16.84 -6.52 -6.57
C CYS A 586 -18.00 -6.58 -7.56
N ARG A 587 -18.54 -5.43 -7.95
CA ARG A 587 -19.38 -5.31 -9.15
C ARG A 587 -18.50 -4.94 -10.32
N PHE A 588 -18.44 -5.80 -11.33
CA PHE A 588 -17.63 -5.62 -12.53
C PHE A 588 -18.52 -5.32 -13.75
N ASP A 589 -18.14 -4.31 -14.51
CA ASP A 589 -18.73 -4.01 -15.81
C ASP A 589 -17.75 -4.45 -16.92
N PRO A 590 -18.04 -5.53 -17.66
CA PRO A 590 -17.13 -6.04 -18.69
C PRO A 590 -16.99 -5.10 -19.89
N LEU A 591 -17.99 -4.27 -20.19
CA LEU A 591 -17.96 -3.34 -21.33
C LEU A 591 -17.12 -2.10 -20.99
N ALA A 592 -17.35 -1.52 -19.82
CA ALA A 592 -16.61 -0.35 -19.36
C ALA A 592 -15.23 -0.69 -18.80
N LYS A 593 -14.97 -1.96 -18.48
CA LYS A 593 -13.77 -2.43 -17.74
C LYS A 593 -13.57 -1.67 -16.42
N THR A 594 -14.68 -1.25 -15.82
CA THR A 594 -14.71 -0.58 -14.53
C THR A 594 -15.26 -1.52 -13.48
N ASN A 595 -14.90 -1.25 -12.23
CA ASN A 595 -15.34 -2.05 -11.12
C ASN A 595 -15.69 -1.15 -9.93
N ILE A 596 -16.61 -1.63 -9.10
CA ILE A 596 -16.89 -1.07 -7.77
C ILE A 596 -16.54 -2.16 -6.77
N ASN A 597 -15.46 -1.98 -6.01
CA ASN A 597 -14.96 -2.97 -5.07
C ASN A 597 -15.28 -2.59 -3.61
N PHE A 598 -15.93 -3.52 -2.91
CA PHE A 598 -16.25 -3.50 -1.49
C PHE A 598 -15.22 -4.36 -0.76
N ASP A 599 -14.14 -3.75 -0.26
CA ASP A 599 -12.92 -4.46 0.13
C ASP A 599 -12.79 -4.80 1.61
N LYS A 600 -11.67 -5.48 1.94
CA LYS A 600 -11.30 -5.89 3.30
C LYS A 600 -10.70 -4.75 4.14
N THR A 601 -10.20 -3.68 3.52
CA THR A 601 -9.51 -2.55 4.17
C THR A 601 -10.46 -1.52 4.73
N ASP A 602 -11.73 -1.59 4.34
CA ASP A 602 -12.80 -0.93 5.06
C ASP A 602 -12.78 -1.42 6.53
N LYS A 603 -12.11 -0.67 7.41
CA LYS A 603 -11.66 -1.07 8.77
C LYS A 603 -12.77 -1.69 9.62
N HIS A 604 -14.02 -1.47 9.24
CA HIS A 604 -15.23 -1.85 9.95
C HIS A 604 -15.94 -3.10 9.39
N ALA A 605 -15.56 -3.59 8.20
CA ALA A 605 -16.13 -4.77 7.56
C ALA A 605 -15.06 -5.62 6.84
N ARG A 606 -14.48 -6.62 7.52
CA ARG A 606 -13.71 -7.68 6.84
C ARG A 606 -14.68 -8.55 6.02
N ILE A 607 -14.81 -8.22 4.74
CA ILE A 607 -15.62 -8.95 3.76
C ILE A 607 -14.72 -9.99 3.09
N GLU A 608 -14.83 -11.24 3.53
CA GLU A 608 -14.26 -12.39 2.83
C GLU A 608 -15.39 -13.35 2.53
N ALA A 609 -15.83 -13.33 1.28
CA ALA A 609 -16.95 -14.15 0.84
C ALA A 609 -16.53 -15.60 0.68
N LYS A 610 -17.34 -16.51 1.21
CA LYS A 610 -17.13 -17.94 1.04
C LYS A 610 -17.54 -18.37 -0.38
N PRO A 611 -16.81 -19.32 -0.99
CA PRO A 611 -17.24 -19.93 -2.25
C PRO A 611 -18.64 -20.51 -2.11
N ASN A 612 -19.46 -20.41 -3.17
CA ASN A 612 -20.82 -20.97 -3.26
C ASN A 612 -21.85 -20.44 -2.24
N ALA A 613 -21.50 -19.45 -1.43
CA ALA A 613 -22.40 -18.84 -0.45
C ALA A 613 -23.10 -17.60 -1.02
N VAL A 614 -23.57 -17.63 -2.27
CA VAL A 614 -24.20 -16.47 -2.93
C VAL A 614 -25.61 -16.80 -3.41
N PHE A 615 -26.52 -15.84 -3.29
CA PHE A 615 -27.89 -15.95 -3.80
C PHE A 615 -28.41 -14.61 -4.32
N LEU A 616 -28.90 -14.58 -5.55
CA LEU A 616 -29.64 -13.46 -6.11
C LEU A 616 -31.13 -13.59 -5.79
N ASP A 617 -31.62 -12.69 -4.95
CA ASP A 617 -33.03 -12.52 -4.62
C ASP A 617 -33.83 -12.01 -5.84
N PRO A 618 -35.03 -12.56 -6.15
CA PRO A 618 -35.92 -12.06 -7.20
C PRO A 618 -36.23 -10.55 -7.13
N THR A 619 -36.11 -9.95 -5.95
CA THR A 619 -36.31 -8.51 -5.74
C THR A 619 -35.08 -7.65 -6.10
N GLY A 620 -33.96 -8.26 -6.50
CA GLY A 620 -32.74 -7.56 -6.94
C GLY A 620 -31.70 -7.35 -5.83
N TYR A 621 -31.72 -8.16 -4.78
CA TYR A 621 -30.68 -8.17 -3.74
C TYR A 621 -29.73 -9.34 -3.95
N ILE A 622 -28.45 -9.14 -3.70
CA ILE A 622 -27.47 -10.23 -3.60
C ILE A 622 -27.19 -10.49 -2.14
N TRP A 623 -27.36 -11.74 -1.73
CA TRP A 623 -26.95 -12.22 -0.43
C TRP A 623 -25.66 -13.00 -0.58
N ALA A 624 -24.65 -12.70 0.23
CA ALA A 624 -23.35 -13.36 0.21
C ALA A 624 -22.94 -13.78 1.62
N GLY A 625 -22.63 -15.06 1.82
CA GLY A 625 -22.05 -15.60 3.04
C GLY A 625 -20.57 -15.23 3.15
N THR A 626 -20.16 -14.86 4.35
CA THR A 626 -18.79 -14.45 4.65
C THR A 626 -18.26 -15.21 5.87
N ILE A 627 -16.96 -15.11 6.10
CA ILE A 627 -16.35 -15.58 7.37
C ILE A 627 -16.86 -14.82 8.60
N ASN A 628 -17.53 -13.67 8.41
CA ASN A 628 -18.00 -12.78 9.48
C ASN A 628 -19.52 -12.51 9.39
N GLY A 629 -20.31 -13.52 9.08
CA GLY A 629 -21.76 -13.42 8.93
C GLY A 629 -22.21 -13.41 7.48
N ALA A 630 -23.37 -12.81 7.20
CA ALA A 630 -23.88 -12.67 5.83
C ALA A 630 -23.98 -11.19 5.44
N LEU A 631 -23.77 -10.91 4.16
CA LEU A 631 -23.88 -9.61 3.55
C LEU A 631 -25.11 -9.58 2.64
N LYS A 632 -25.87 -8.48 2.69
CA LYS A 632 -26.97 -8.20 1.77
C LYS A 632 -26.65 -6.94 1.00
N ILE A 633 -26.63 -7.02 -0.33
CA ILE A 633 -26.33 -5.90 -1.22
C ILE A 633 -27.57 -5.62 -2.07
N ASN A 634 -27.99 -4.36 -2.15
CA ASN A 634 -29.04 -3.95 -3.09
C ASN A 634 -28.41 -3.56 -4.43
N THR A 635 -28.59 -4.38 -5.46
CA THR A 635 -27.96 -4.16 -6.77
C THR A 635 -28.46 -2.90 -7.48
N ASN A 636 -29.69 -2.46 -7.20
CA ASN A 636 -30.31 -1.28 -7.80
C ASN A 636 -29.91 0.04 -7.12
N LYS A 637 -29.40 0.00 -5.88
CA LYS A 637 -29.00 1.19 -5.11
C LYS A 637 -27.50 1.48 -5.12
N VAL A 638 -26.69 0.65 -5.78
CA VAL A 638 -25.24 0.92 -5.93
C VAL A 638 -25.04 2.01 -6.96
N ILE A 639 -25.07 3.25 -6.49
CA ILE A 639 -24.82 4.46 -7.28
C ILE A 639 -23.33 4.77 -7.23
N GLN A 640 -22.74 5.02 -8.39
CA GLN A 640 -21.35 5.45 -8.50
C GLN A 640 -21.17 6.86 -7.95
N ASN A 641 -20.12 7.10 -7.18
CA ASN A 641 -19.74 8.44 -6.74
C ASN A 641 -19.35 9.28 -7.97
N THR A 642 -20.20 10.24 -8.32
CA THR A 642 -20.00 11.17 -9.43
C THR A 642 -19.35 12.49 -9.01
N LYS A 643 -19.05 12.65 -7.72
CA LYS A 643 -18.39 13.85 -7.20
C LYS A 643 -16.88 13.73 -7.37
N GLU A 644 -16.29 14.74 -8.01
CA GLU A 644 -14.84 14.91 -8.08
C GLU A 644 -14.27 15.16 -6.68
N SER A 645 -13.18 14.48 -6.33
CA SER A 645 -12.46 14.69 -5.06
C SER A 645 -11.81 16.07 -5.04
N VAL A 646 -11.72 16.72 -3.88
CA VAL A 646 -11.07 18.04 -3.80
C VAL A 646 -9.57 17.86 -3.57
N THR A 647 -8.74 18.14 -4.58
CA THR A 647 -7.28 17.91 -4.52
C THR A 647 -6.51 19.11 -3.99
N TYR A 648 -5.73 18.91 -2.93
CA TYR A 648 -4.83 19.89 -2.34
C TYR A 648 -3.37 19.45 -2.48
N ILE A 649 -2.45 20.39 -2.68
CA ILE A 649 -1.03 20.18 -2.37
C ILE A 649 -0.84 20.79 -0.98
N THR A 650 -0.68 19.94 0.02
CA THR A 650 -0.68 20.30 1.44
C THR A 650 0.63 20.95 1.85
N THR A 651 1.74 20.34 1.45
CA THR A 651 3.08 20.73 1.88
C THR A 651 4.05 20.63 0.71
N VAL A 652 4.90 21.64 0.54
CA VAL A 652 6.07 21.55 -0.34
C VAL A 652 7.29 21.66 0.55
N LYS A 653 8.15 20.64 0.55
CA LYS A 653 9.42 20.65 1.28
C LYS A 653 10.58 20.83 0.32
N VAL A 654 11.53 21.67 0.70
CA VAL A 654 12.84 21.76 0.07
C VAL A 654 13.84 21.19 1.06
N PHE A 655 14.44 20.05 0.72
CA PHE A 655 15.14 19.20 1.68
C PHE A 655 14.25 18.90 2.91
N GLN A 656 14.58 19.46 4.08
CA GLN A 656 13.80 19.31 5.32
C GLN A 656 12.91 20.52 5.62
N ASP A 657 13.15 21.67 4.95
CA ASP A 657 12.43 22.91 5.22
C ASP A 657 11.06 22.91 4.56
N THR A 658 10.02 23.22 5.33
CA THR A 658 8.65 23.37 4.83
C THR A 658 8.43 24.78 4.31
N LEU A 659 7.87 24.92 3.10
CA LEU A 659 7.65 26.20 2.44
C LEU A 659 6.16 26.58 2.42
N SER A 660 5.86 27.83 2.79
CA SER A 660 4.52 28.44 2.62
C SER A 660 4.39 29.11 1.25
N ARG A 661 3.29 28.78 0.53
CA ARG A 661 2.94 29.17 -0.85
C ARG A 661 2.88 30.71 -1.03
N THR A 662 3.34 31.36 -2.11
CA THR A 662 3.21 31.14 -3.57
C THR A 662 4.38 31.81 -4.34
N GLY A 663 4.69 31.36 -5.56
CA GLY A 663 5.63 32.06 -6.47
C GLY A 663 7.11 32.00 -6.09
N LEU A 664 7.63 30.82 -5.79
CA LEU A 664 8.99 30.68 -5.28
C LEU A 664 10.06 30.69 -6.38
N GLU A 665 11.03 31.60 -6.26
CA GLU A 665 12.34 31.49 -6.89
C GLU A 665 13.32 30.82 -5.92
N LEU A 666 13.75 29.61 -6.28
CA LEU A 666 14.72 28.80 -5.55
C LEU A 666 16.11 29.00 -6.16
N ASN A 667 17.14 29.04 -5.32
CA ASN A 667 18.54 29.00 -5.76
C ASN A 667 18.88 27.62 -6.34
N TYR A 668 19.79 27.52 -7.31
CA TYR A 668 20.30 26.25 -7.87
C TYR A 668 20.70 25.20 -6.82
N ARG A 669 21.09 25.59 -5.61
CA ARG A 669 21.40 24.65 -4.50
C ARG A 669 20.18 24.00 -3.86
N ARG A 670 19.00 24.57 -4.05
CA ARG A 670 17.71 24.15 -3.48
C ARG A 670 16.88 23.39 -4.52
N ASN A 671 17.47 22.31 -5.06
CA ASN A 671 16.93 21.54 -6.19
C ASN A 671 16.36 20.16 -5.82
N TYR A 672 16.24 19.87 -4.52
CA TYR A 672 15.52 18.71 -3.98
C TYR A 672 14.16 19.17 -3.46
N LEU A 673 13.07 18.71 -4.08
CA LEU A 673 11.70 19.10 -3.72
C LEU A 673 10.83 17.87 -3.46
N SER A 674 10.09 17.91 -2.36
CA SER A 674 9.05 16.93 -2.03
C SER A 674 7.69 17.60 -2.02
N PHE A 675 6.76 17.06 -2.79
CA PHE A 675 5.38 17.51 -2.86
C PHE A 675 4.48 16.54 -2.11
N TYR A 676 3.78 17.02 -1.10
CA TYR A 676 2.73 16.30 -0.40
C TYR A 676 1.39 16.83 -0.87
N PHE A 677 0.48 15.93 -1.20
CA PHE A 677 -0.83 16.24 -1.74
C PHE A 677 -1.88 15.30 -1.17
N MET A 678 -3.14 15.65 -1.29
CA MET A 678 -4.26 14.86 -0.81
C MET A 678 -5.50 15.12 -1.66
N GLY A 679 -6.38 14.14 -1.76
CA GLY A 679 -7.70 14.28 -2.37
C GLY A 679 -8.75 13.96 -1.30
N ILE A 680 -9.62 14.91 -1.00
CA ILE A 680 -10.70 14.68 -0.03
C ILE A 680 -11.78 13.86 -0.70
N CYS A 681 -12.04 12.67 -0.14
CA CYS A 681 -13.16 11.81 -0.47
C CYS A 681 -13.68 11.13 0.80
N TYR A 682 -14.91 11.42 1.23
CA TYR A 682 -15.46 10.91 2.49
C TYR A 682 -16.10 9.51 2.37
N SER A 683 -16.51 9.13 1.17
CA SER A 683 -17.12 7.82 0.89
C SER A 683 -16.14 6.68 1.10
N ASP A 684 -14.87 6.87 0.71
CA ASP A 684 -13.77 5.94 0.99
C ASP A 684 -12.41 6.66 0.83
N PRO A 685 -11.88 7.27 1.90
CA PRO A 685 -10.64 8.05 1.85
C PRO A 685 -9.40 7.24 1.45
N ASP A 686 -9.34 5.95 1.78
CA ASP A 686 -8.18 5.07 1.53
C ASP A 686 -8.05 4.67 0.04
N LYS A 687 -9.14 4.78 -0.73
CA LYS A 687 -9.17 4.42 -2.16
C LYS A 687 -8.80 5.54 -3.11
N VAL A 688 -8.47 6.73 -2.59
CA VAL A 688 -8.10 7.87 -3.42
C VAL A 688 -6.77 7.58 -4.10
N MET A 689 -6.76 7.57 -5.43
CA MET A 689 -5.54 7.42 -6.24
C MET A 689 -5.08 8.78 -6.77
N TYR A 690 -3.80 8.92 -7.05
CA TYR A 690 -3.21 10.16 -7.54
C TYR A 690 -2.52 9.96 -8.88
N GLN A 691 -2.55 11.01 -9.68
CA GLN A 691 -1.72 11.16 -10.86
C GLN A 691 -1.01 12.50 -10.78
N TYR A 692 0.28 12.50 -11.11
CA TYR A 692 1.08 13.70 -11.09
C TYR A 692 1.94 13.83 -12.36
N LYS A 693 2.36 15.06 -12.63
CA LYS A 693 3.28 15.42 -13.71
C LYS A 693 4.02 16.70 -13.33
N LEU A 694 5.35 16.72 -13.46
CA LEU A 694 6.14 17.94 -13.40
C LEU A 694 6.48 18.44 -14.80
N GLU A 695 5.78 19.47 -15.25
CA GLU A 695 6.13 20.12 -16.52
C GLU A 695 7.49 20.81 -16.42
N GLY A 696 8.34 20.51 -17.41
CA GLY A 696 9.77 20.83 -17.42
C GLY A 696 10.66 19.58 -17.24
N THR A 697 10.12 18.47 -16.74
CA THR A 697 10.86 17.20 -16.54
C THR A 697 10.10 16.00 -17.11
N ASP A 698 8.84 15.80 -16.73
CA ASP A 698 8.06 14.61 -17.10
C ASP A 698 7.36 14.78 -18.45
N LYS A 699 7.40 13.71 -19.26
CA LYS A 699 6.66 13.64 -20.54
C LYS A 699 5.21 13.19 -20.36
N GLU A 700 4.98 12.22 -19.49
CA GLU A 700 3.66 11.58 -19.27
C GLU A 700 3.22 11.66 -17.81
N TRP A 701 1.92 11.42 -17.57
CA TRP A 701 1.35 11.35 -16.22
C TRP A 701 1.76 10.05 -15.52
N GLN A 702 2.25 10.16 -14.29
CA GLN A 702 2.59 9.00 -13.46
C GLN A 702 1.48 8.74 -12.44
N LYS A 703 1.15 7.47 -12.20
CA LYS A 703 0.10 7.04 -11.26
C LYS A 703 0.70 6.53 -9.95
N VAL A 704 0.22 7.02 -8.82
CA VAL A 704 0.66 6.60 -7.48
C VAL A 704 -0.51 6.49 -6.51
N THR A 705 -0.37 5.65 -5.49
CA THR A 705 -1.31 5.53 -4.37
C THR A 705 -0.88 6.37 -3.17
N GLN A 706 0.42 6.55 -2.98
CA GLN A 706 0.95 7.41 -1.92
C GLN A 706 0.65 8.89 -2.18
N ASN A 707 0.52 9.63 -1.09
CA ASN A 707 0.12 11.04 -1.07
C ASN A 707 1.32 12.01 -1.15
N PHE A 708 2.49 11.53 -1.61
CA PHE A 708 3.69 12.36 -1.78
C PHE A 708 4.60 11.89 -2.91
N VAL A 709 5.40 12.81 -3.47
CA VAL A 709 6.39 12.57 -4.53
C VAL A 709 7.64 13.40 -4.28
N ASN A 710 8.81 12.83 -4.62
CA ASN A 710 10.12 13.49 -4.51
C ASN A 710 10.73 13.72 -5.90
N TYR A 711 11.23 14.92 -6.15
CA TYR A 711 12.05 15.28 -7.30
C TYR A 711 13.46 15.66 -6.85
N ASN A 712 14.44 14.94 -7.38
CA ASN A 712 15.82 15.09 -7.00
C ASN A 712 16.59 15.79 -8.13
N ASN A 713 17.50 16.69 -7.75
CA ASN A 713 18.48 17.31 -8.64
C ASN A 713 17.86 18.01 -9.87
N LEU A 714 16.81 18.81 -9.65
CA LEU A 714 16.18 19.57 -10.73
C LEU A 714 17.13 20.62 -11.32
N ASN A 715 17.16 20.71 -12.65
CA ASN A 715 17.97 21.69 -13.36
C ASN A 715 17.43 23.12 -13.16
N PRO A 716 18.23 24.17 -13.40
CA PRO A 716 17.70 25.53 -13.44
C PRO A 716 16.64 25.69 -14.53
N GLY A 717 15.48 26.25 -14.19
CA GLY A 717 14.33 26.34 -15.08
C GLY A 717 13.03 26.71 -14.37
N SER A 718 11.98 26.92 -15.15
CA SER A 718 10.62 27.11 -14.64
C SER A 718 9.86 25.81 -14.70
N TYR A 719 9.19 25.47 -13.60
CA TYR A 719 8.49 24.20 -13.43
C TYR A 719 7.07 24.42 -12.95
N VAL A 720 6.16 23.56 -13.41
CA VAL A 720 4.78 23.49 -12.94
C VAL A 720 4.48 22.06 -12.51
N PHE A 721 4.38 21.86 -11.20
CA PHE A 721 3.93 20.58 -10.64
C PHE A 721 2.41 20.52 -10.74
N MET A 722 1.89 19.44 -11.33
CA MET A 722 0.47 19.19 -11.45
C MET A 722 0.12 17.87 -10.77
N VAL A 723 -0.99 17.88 -10.03
CA VAL A 723 -1.54 16.66 -9.43
C VAL A 723 -3.06 16.65 -9.58
N ARG A 724 -3.61 15.48 -9.86
CA ARG A 724 -5.05 15.22 -9.83
C ARG A 724 -5.33 13.97 -9.01
N SER A 725 -6.47 13.94 -8.31
CA SER A 725 -6.93 12.76 -7.60
C SER A 725 -8.05 12.05 -8.35
N CYS A 726 -8.23 10.78 -7.99
CA CYS A 726 -9.30 9.92 -8.42
C CYS A 726 -10.11 9.55 -7.19
N ASN A 727 -11.43 9.74 -7.23
CA ASN A 727 -12.29 9.31 -6.12
C ASN A 727 -12.34 7.78 -6.00
N ASN A 728 -13.07 7.30 -5.00
CA ASN A 728 -13.21 5.88 -4.68
C ASN A 728 -13.76 5.00 -5.83
N ASP A 729 -14.49 5.59 -6.78
CA ASP A 729 -15.17 4.90 -7.87
C ASP A 729 -14.56 5.19 -9.26
N GLY A 730 -13.32 5.67 -9.31
CA GLY A 730 -12.58 5.79 -10.57
C GLY A 730 -12.73 7.12 -11.31
N LEU A 731 -13.39 8.13 -10.73
CA LEU A 731 -13.56 9.44 -11.35
C LEU A 731 -12.36 10.35 -11.05
N TRP A 732 -11.61 10.69 -12.11
CA TRP A 732 -10.49 11.63 -12.05
C TRP A 732 -10.95 13.09 -12.13
N ASN A 733 -10.24 13.99 -11.45
CA ASN A 733 -10.48 15.43 -11.62
C ASN A 733 -10.26 15.89 -13.06
N ARG A 734 -11.14 16.78 -13.52
CA ARG A 734 -11.03 17.39 -14.86
C ARG A 734 -9.84 18.33 -14.98
N TYR A 735 -9.62 19.14 -13.95
CA TYR A 735 -8.54 20.11 -13.88
C TYR A 735 -7.57 19.75 -12.75
N PRO A 736 -6.27 19.62 -13.03
CA PRO A 736 -5.29 19.31 -11.99
C PRO A 736 -5.02 20.53 -11.10
N THR A 737 -4.69 20.27 -9.84
CA THR A 737 -4.16 21.27 -8.92
C THR A 737 -2.69 21.52 -9.24
N THR A 738 -2.34 22.78 -9.45
CA THR A 738 -1.00 23.17 -9.93
C THR A 738 -0.19 23.93 -8.87
N PHE A 739 1.12 23.78 -8.90
CA PHE A 739 2.07 24.60 -8.13
C PHE A 739 3.26 24.98 -9.00
N SER A 740 3.46 26.29 -9.21
CA SER A 740 4.53 26.84 -10.03
C SER A 740 5.73 27.32 -9.19
N PHE A 741 6.94 26.99 -9.63
CA PHE A 741 8.19 27.46 -9.02
C PHE A 741 9.30 27.59 -10.07
N LYS A 742 10.37 28.29 -9.74
CA LYS A 742 11.52 28.50 -10.63
C LYS A 742 12.82 28.26 -9.89
N ILE A 743 13.75 27.55 -10.52
CA ILE A 743 15.12 27.35 -10.00
C ILE A 743 16.04 28.27 -10.80
N THR A 744 16.67 29.24 -10.12
CA THR A 744 17.59 30.20 -10.73
C THR A 744 18.94 29.54 -11.02
N PRO A 745 19.57 29.84 -12.17
CA PRO A 745 20.87 29.30 -12.49
C PRO A 745 21.96 29.90 -11.58
N PRO A 746 23.06 29.17 -11.33
CA PRO A 746 24.20 29.73 -10.62
C PRO A 746 24.80 30.91 -11.39
N PHE A 747 25.49 31.82 -10.69
CA PHE A 747 26.00 33.05 -11.31
C PHE A 747 26.95 32.78 -12.49
N TRP A 748 27.70 31.67 -12.48
CA TRP A 748 28.60 31.29 -13.57
C TRP A 748 27.89 30.76 -14.84
N MET A 749 26.58 30.50 -14.78
CA MET A 749 25.75 30.13 -15.94
C MET A 749 24.96 31.32 -16.49
N THR A 750 25.24 32.55 -16.03
CA THR A 750 24.58 33.76 -16.52
C THR A 750 25.34 34.37 -17.71
N TRP A 751 24.61 35.03 -18.61
CA TRP A 751 25.20 35.64 -19.80
C TRP A 751 26.27 36.69 -19.46
N TRP A 752 26.06 37.48 -18.39
CA TRP A 752 27.01 38.51 -17.98
C TRP A 752 28.32 37.92 -17.45
N PHE A 753 28.27 36.74 -16.80
CA PHE A 753 29.47 36.02 -16.38
C PHE A 753 30.24 35.50 -17.60
N TYR A 754 29.55 34.89 -18.59
CA TYR A 754 30.19 34.49 -19.84
C TYR A 754 30.82 35.68 -20.57
N THR A 755 30.14 36.84 -20.64
CA THR A 755 30.74 38.06 -21.22
C THR A 755 31.91 38.59 -20.39
N GLY A 756 31.83 38.51 -19.06
CA GLY A 756 32.90 38.93 -18.15
C GLY A 756 34.13 38.04 -18.25
N SER A 757 33.96 36.72 -18.30
CA SER A 757 35.04 35.75 -18.56
C SER A 757 35.63 35.95 -19.95
N GLY A 758 34.81 36.19 -20.97
CA GLY A 758 35.29 36.52 -22.32
C GLY A 758 36.12 37.80 -22.35
N LEU A 759 35.66 38.86 -21.69
CA LEU A 759 36.42 40.12 -21.54
C LEU A 759 37.71 39.93 -20.74
N LEU A 760 37.69 39.14 -19.67
CA LEU A 760 38.88 38.79 -18.90
C LEU A 760 39.88 38.02 -19.77
N CYS A 761 39.43 37.04 -20.55
CA CYS A 761 40.28 36.33 -21.51
C CYS A 761 40.86 37.29 -22.54
N LEU A 762 40.07 38.21 -23.11
CA LEU A 762 40.56 39.24 -24.03
C LEU A 762 41.55 40.19 -23.35
N LEU A 763 41.35 40.54 -22.08
CA LEU A 763 42.24 41.41 -21.31
C LEU A 763 43.54 40.68 -20.96
N VAL A 764 43.49 39.38 -20.66
CA VAL A 764 44.67 38.52 -20.47
C VAL A 764 45.45 38.39 -21.78
N ILE A 765 44.78 38.11 -22.91
CA ILE A 765 45.39 38.08 -24.23
C ILE A 765 46.02 39.44 -24.56
N TYR A 766 45.29 40.53 -24.36
CA TYR A 766 45.78 41.89 -24.56
C TYR A 766 46.98 42.20 -23.66
N SER A 767 46.95 41.77 -22.40
CA SER A 767 48.04 41.94 -21.44
C SER A 767 49.26 41.13 -21.84
N ILE A 768 49.09 39.90 -22.30
CA ILE A 768 50.16 39.06 -22.87
C ILE A 768 50.75 39.72 -24.11
N VAL A 769 49.91 40.22 -25.02
CA VAL A 769 50.37 40.93 -26.23
C VAL A 769 51.11 42.21 -25.87
N LYS A 770 50.60 43.02 -24.93
CA LYS A 770 51.27 44.24 -24.46
C LYS A 770 52.55 43.97 -23.71
N PHE A 771 52.59 42.91 -22.91
CA PHE A 771 53.79 42.44 -22.24
C PHE A 771 54.83 41.98 -23.27
N ARG A 772 54.40 41.25 -24.31
CA ARG A 772 55.24 40.85 -25.44
C ARG A 772 55.77 42.05 -26.23
N GLU A 773 54.92 43.04 -26.55
CA GLU A 773 55.34 44.28 -27.21
C GLU A 773 56.35 45.08 -26.37
N ARG A 774 56.15 45.14 -25.06
CA ARG A 774 57.05 45.83 -24.13
C ARG A 774 58.40 45.12 -24.06
N ASN A 775 58.41 43.80 -24.02
CA ASN A 775 59.64 43.01 -24.09
C ASN A 775 60.35 43.21 -25.45
N LEU A 776 59.61 43.17 -26.57
CA LEU A 776 60.16 43.44 -27.92
C LEU A 776 60.79 44.84 -28.05
N ARG A 777 60.22 45.87 -27.42
CA ARG A 777 60.77 47.24 -27.46
C ARG A 777 62.02 47.41 -26.57
N LEU A 778 62.08 46.70 -25.45
CA LEU A 778 63.26 46.67 -24.58
C LEU A 778 64.40 45.92 -25.28
N GLU A 779 64.08 44.82 -25.95
CA GLU A 779 65.00 43.99 -26.73
C GLU A 779 65.54 44.74 -27.97
N LYS A 780 64.69 45.49 -28.69
CA LYS A 780 65.12 46.35 -29.82
C LYS A 780 66.11 47.46 -29.39
N LYS A 781 65.86 48.12 -28.25
CA LYS A 781 66.79 49.14 -27.70
C LYS A 781 68.11 48.52 -27.25
N HIS A 782 68.09 47.28 -26.78
CA HIS A 782 69.28 46.53 -26.42
C HIS A 782 70.06 46.07 -27.68
N LEU A 783 69.36 45.72 -28.76
CA LEU A 783 69.91 45.34 -30.06
C LEU A 783 70.63 46.50 -30.77
N GLU A 784 70.06 47.72 -30.74
CA GLU A 784 70.67 48.90 -31.37
C GLU A 784 72.00 49.31 -30.69
N LEU A 785 72.14 49.05 -29.38
CA LEU A 785 73.40 49.25 -28.64
C LEU A 785 74.44 48.14 -28.89
N MET A 786 74.02 46.97 -29.38
CA MET A 786 74.86 45.79 -29.61
C MET A 786 75.35 45.69 -31.07
N VAL A 787 74.61 46.26 -32.04
CA VAL A 787 74.99 46.29 -33.46
C VAL A 787 76.18 47.23 -33.75
N LEU A 788 76.46 48.20 -32.85
CA LEU A 788 77.62 49.09 -32.97
C LEU A 788 78.92 48.47 -32.42
N SER A 789 78.82 47.50 -31.50
CA SER A 789 79.95 46.74 -30.96
C SER A 789 80.22 45.41 -31.70
N ARG A 790 79.31 44.96 -32.58
CA ARG A 790 79.40 43.69 -33.33
C ARG A 790 79.80 43.74 -34.80
N THR A 791 80.08 44.90 -35.38
CA THR A 791 80.73 44.95 -36.72
C THR A 791 82.17 44.41 -36.72
N GLN A 792 82.74 44.06 -35.56
CA GLN A 792 84.06 43.43 -35.43
C GLN A 792 84.03 42.01 -34.81
N GLU A 793 82.86 41.45 -34.50
CA GLU A 793 82.72 40.13 -33.84
C GLU A 793 82.02 39.07 -34.72
N ILE A 794 81.45 39.47 -35.87
CA ILE A 794 80.64 38.62 -36.77
C ILE A 794 81.44 37.53 -37.53
N VAL A 795 82.78 37.54 -37.50
CA VAL A 795 83.58 36.41 -38.01
C VAL A 795 83.68 35.26 -36.99
N ARG A 796 83.33 35.49 -35.72
CA ARG A 796 83.57 34.52 -34.62
C ARG A 796 82.34 33.73 -34.15
N GLN A 797 81.12 34.07 -34.57
CA GLN A 797 79.89 33.42 -34.07
C GLN A 797 79.10 32.63 -35.12
N LYS A 798 79.78 32.16 -36.17
CA LYS A 798 79.22 31.10 -37.03
C LYS A 798 79.21 29.74 -36.32
N GLU A 799 79.96 29.59 -35.22
CA GLU A 799 80.06 28.39 -34.38
C GLU A 799 78.98 28.31 -33.28
N GLU A 800 78.15 29.34 -33.10
CA GLU A 800 77.13 29.40 -32.03
C GLU A 800 75.71 28.99 -32.48
N ILE A 801 75.54 28.62 -33.76
CA ILE A 801 74.26 28.12 -34.29
C ILE A 801 74.04 26.63 -33.96
N GLU A 802 75.07 25.89 -33.54
CA GLU A 802 74.91 24.53 -33.01
C GLU A 802 74.42 24.51 -31.55
N THR A 803 74.82 25.48 -30.72
CA THR A 803 74.53 25.46 -29.27
C THR A 803 73.08 25.77 -28.91
N GLN A 804 72.33 26.45 -29.77
CA GLN A 804 70.89 26.68 -29.55
C GLN A 804 70.01 25.46 -29.84
N ARG A 805 70.55 24.40 -30.46
CA ARG A 805 69.87 23.11 -30.59
C ARG A 805 69.91 22.31 -29.28
N ASP A 806 70.91 22.54 -28.44
CA ASP A 806 71.15 21.74 -27.24
C ASP A 806 70.25 22.17 -26.05
N GLU A 807 69.91 23.45 -25.91
CA GLU A 807 69.04 23.92 -24.81
C GLU A 807 67.57 23.44 -24.95
N LEU A 808 67.09 23.25 -26.18
CA LEU A 808 65.76 22.66 -26.44
C LEU A 808 65.73 21.15 -26.20
N GLN A 809 66.88 20.48 -26.31
CA GLN A 809 67.02 19.06 -25.97
C GLN A 809 67.06 18.87 -24.46
N GLU A 810 67.68 19.78 -23.70
CA GLU A 810 67.81 19.69 -22.25
C GLU A 810 66.45 19.77 -21.52
N SER A 811 65.55 20.67 -21.96
CA SER A 811 64.20 20.76 -21.38
C SER A 811 63.30 19.55 -21.68
N SER A 812 63.47 18.90 -22.83
CA SER A 812 62.77 17.64 -23.13
C SER A 812 63.35 16.48 -22.31
N THR A 813 64.69 16.47 -22.14
CA THR A 813 65.39 15.47 -21.34
C THR A 813 65.01 15.55 -19.86
N ILE A 814 64.77 16.75 -19.30
CA ILE A 814 64.32 16.90 -17.89
C ILE A 814 62.88 16.40 -17.68
N ILE A 815 61.99 16.57 -18.65
CA ILE A 815 60.61 16.07 -18.58
C ILE A 815 60.59 14.55 -18.77
N GLU A 816 61.41 14.02 -19.68
CA GLU A 816 61.56 12.59 -19.92
C GLU A 816 62.31 11.90 -18.77
N GLN A 817 63.29 12.56 -18.12
CA GLN A 817 63.92 12.12 -16.88
C GLN A 817 62.97 12.15 -15.69
N LYS A 818 62.04 13.11 -15.59
CA LYS A 818 61.02 13.10 -14.51
C LYS A 818 59.98 12.01 -14.72
N ASN A 819 59.54 11.76 -15.96
CA ASN A 819 58.66 10.64 -16.28
C ASN A 819 59.37 9.29 -16.15
N GLN A 820 60.65 9.18 -16.52
CA GLN A 820 61.49 8.02 -16.23
C GLN A 820 61.71 7.88 -14.72
N ALA A 821 61.98 8.92 -13.95
CA ALA A 821 62.16 8.83 -12.50
C ALA A 821 60.88 8.38 -11.76
N ILE A 822 59.69 8.83 -12.20
CA ILE A 822 58.41 8.37 -11.64
C ILE A 822 58.14 6.92 -12.08
N THR A 823 58.36 6.59 -13.35
CA THR A 823 58.22 5.22 -13.87
C THR A 823 59.21 4.25 -13.22
N ASP A 824 60.44 4.69 -12.97
CA ASP A 824 61.50 3.93 -12.30
C ASP A 824 61.20 3.78 -10.81
N SER A 825 60.57 4.78 -10.17
CA SER A 825 60.09 4.67 -8.79
C SER A 825 58.94 3.67 -8.65
N ILE A 826 58.02 3.63 -9.62
CA ILE A 826 56.92 2.65 -9.65
C ILE A 826 57.45 1.26 -10.05
N ARG A 827 58.40 1.16 -10.99
CA ARG A 827 59.11 -0.10 -11.31
C ARG A 827 59.97 -0.58 -10.14
N TYR A 828 60.51 0.32 -9.32
CA TYR A 828 61.19 -0.04 -8.08
C TYR A 828 60.20 -0.59 -7.04
N ALA A 829 59.03 0.05 -6.87
CA ALA A 829 57.94 -0.51 -6.07
C ALA A 829 57.48 -1.88 -6.59
N GLN A 830 57.41 -2.07 -7.91
CA GLN A 830 57.13 -3.36 -8.55
C GLN A 830 58.21 -4.40 -8.24
N ARG A 831 59.50 -4.04 -8.31
CA ARG A 831 60.59 -4.96 -7.94
C ARG A 831 60.49 -5.38 -6.47
N ILE A 832 60.17 -4.45 -5.57
CA ILE A 832 59.98 -4.77 -4.15
C ILE A 832 58.76 -5.69 -3.97
N GLN A 833 57.64 -5.37 -4.60
CA GLN A 833 56.41 -6.16 -4.54
C GLN A 833 56.64 -7.57 -5.07
N LEU A 834 57.21 -7.72 -6.27
CA LEU A 834 57.54 -9.02 -6.85
C LEU A 834 58.53 -9.81 -5.99
N ALA A 835 59.42 -9.15 -5.26
CA ALA A 835 60.33 -9.81 -4.32
C ALA A 835 59.63 -10.30 -3.05
N THR A 836 58.46 -9.75 -2.68
CA THR A 836 57.64 -10.26 -1.59
C THR A 836 56.75 -11.43 -2.00
N LEU A 837 56.38 -11.51 -3.29
CA LEU A 837 55.61 -12.64 -3.83
C LEU A 837 56.47 -13.91 -3.89
N PRO A 838 55.87 -15.09 -3.66
CA PRO A 838 56.59 -16.36 -3.80
C PRO A 838 56.92 -16.62 -5.28
N TYR A 839 58.18 -17.00 -5.53
CA TYR A 839 58.62 -17.41 -6.86
C TYR A 839 57.87 -18.65 -7.34
N TYR A 840 57.44 -18.63 -8.61
CA TYR A 840 56.77 -19.76 -9.25
C TYR A 840 57.55 -21.06 -9.11
N ASP A 841 58.88 -21.03 -9.22
CA ASP A 841 59.74 -22.22 -9.08
C ASP A 841 59.61 -22.87 -7.70
N VAL A 842 59.42 -22.07 -6.64
CA VAL A 842 59.24 -22.59 -5.27
C VAL A 842 57.87 -23.26 -5.13
N ILE A 843 56.85 -22.71 -5.78
CA ILE A 843 55.49 -23.27 -5.79
C ILE A 843 55.49 -24.55 -6.63
N TYR A 844 55.90 -24.50 -7.90
CA TYR A 844 55.88 -25.65 -8.81
C TYR A 844 56.79 -26.80 -8.37
N LYS A 845 57.88 -26.51 -7.65
CA LYS A 845 58.71 -27.56 -7.03
C LYS A 845 57.99 -28.32 -5.92
N ASN A 846 57.06 -27.68 -5.22
CA ASN A 846 56.33 -28.26 -4.08
C ASN A 846 54.90 -28.69 -4.44
N LEU A 847 54.32 -28.12 -5.50
CA LEU A 847 52.96 -28.34 -6.01
C LEU A 847 53.03 -28.43 -7.54
N THR A 848 53.34 -29.62 -8.05
CA THR A 848 53.64 -29.86 -9.48
C THR A 848 52.48 -29.53 -10.41
N ASP A 849 51.25 -29.78 -9.96
CA ASP A 849 50.03 -29.57 -10.73
C ASP A 849 49.27 -28.37 -10.20
N THR A 850 49.82 -27.19 -10.49
CA THR A 850 49.27 -25.88 -10.10
C THR A 850 49.17 -24.97 -11.33
N LEU A 851 48.18 -24.10 -11.34
CA LEU A 851 47.96 -23.07 -12.36
C LEU A 851 47.90 -21.73 -11.66
N ILE A 852 48.63 -20.73 -12.14
CA ILE A 852 48.56 -19.36 -11.61
C ILE A 852 48.48 -18.40 -12.80
N LEU A 853 47.29 -17.81 -13.00
CA LEU A 853 47.09 -16.71 -13.92
C LEU A 853 47.08 -15.42 -13.12
N TYR A 854 48.15 -14.63 -13.23
CA TYR A 854 48.30 -13.35 -12.55
C TYR A 854 48.57 -12.24 -13.57
N LYS A 855 47.63 -11.30 -13.71
CA LYS A 855 47.72 -10.15 -14.62
C LYS A 855 47.35 -8.87 -13.86
N PRO A 856 48.34 -8.13 -13.35
CA PRO A 856 48.12 -6.78 -12.84
C PRO A 856 47.58 -5.86 -13.95
N LYS A 857 46.65 -4.98 -13.59
CA LYS A 857 46.12 -3.92 -14.44
C LYS A 857 47.14 -2.79 -14.63
N ASP A 858 47.74 -2.35 -13.54
CA ASP A 858 48.77 -1.30 -13.50
C ASP A 858 50.18 -1.91 -13.31
N ILE A 859 51.24 -1.10 -13.29
CA ILE A 859 52.64 -1.57 -13.10
C ILE A 859 52.80 -2.36 -11.79
N VAL A 860 52.00 -2.04 -10.76
CA VAL A 860 51.94 -2.73 -9.48
C VAL A 860 50.48 -3.09 -9.17
N SER A 861 50.27 -4.25 -8.54
CA SER A 861 48.95 -4.84 -8.29
C SER A 861 48.46 -4.56 -6.87
N GLY A 862 47.15 -4.43 -6.65
CA GLY A 862 46.55 -4.66 -5.34
C GLY A 862 46.42 -6.15 -5.03
N ASP A 863 46.07 -6.95 -6.02
CA ASP A 863 45.90 -8.40 -5.87
C ASP A 863 47.22 -9.13 -5.67
N PHE A 864 47.22 -10.11 -4.77
CA PHE A 864 48.39 -10.96 -4.58
C PHE A 864 48.03 -12.41 -4.23
N TYR A 865 48.98 -13.29 -4.51
CA TYR A 865 48.98 -14.67 -4.03
C TYR A 865 50.13 -14.87 -3.05
N ALA A 866 49.91 -15.70 -2.03
CA ALA A 866 50.93 -16.04 -1.05
C ALA A 866 50.98 -17.56 -0.85
N TYR A 867 52.18 -18.07 -0.58
CA TYR A 867 52.44 -19.49 -0.41
C TYR A 867 53.48 -19.71 0.69
N ALA A 868 53.17 -20.63 1.60
CA ALA A 868 54.10 -21.08 2.62
C ALA A 868 53.97 -22.59 2.84
N LYS A 869 55.08 -23.24 3.17
CA LYS A 869 55.10 -24.66 3.53
C LYS A 869 55.57 -24.79 4.98
N LYS A 870 54.74 -25.41 5.82
CA LYS A 870 55.07 -25.71 7.21
C LYS A 870 54.76 -27.17 7.47
N ASP A 871 55.79 -27.93 7.85
CA ASP A 871 55.71 -29.39 8.03
C ASP A 871 55.18 -30.10 6.78
N THR A 872 54.07 -30.84 6.89
CA THR A 872 53.39 -31.50 5.76
C THR A 872 52.33 -30.64 5.07
N LYS A 873 52.02 -29.46 5.61
CA LYS A 873 50.95 -28.59 5.10
C LYS A 873 51.49 -27.53 4.13
N HIS A 874 50.81 -27.42 3.00
CA HIS A 874 51.03 -26.42 1.96
C HIS A 874 49.92 -25.37 2.03
N ILE A 875 50.24 -24.15 2.43
CA ILE A 875 49.26 -23.09 2.66
C ILE A 875 49.32 -22.10 1.51
N PHE A 876 48.20 -21.90 0.84
CA PHE A 876 48.07 -21.02 -0.31
C PHE A 876 46.96 -20.00 -0.05
N ALA A 877 47.23 -18.74 -0.38
CA ALA A 877 46.27 -17.65 -0.26
C ALA A 877 46.16 -16.85 -1.56
N VAL A 878 44.96 -16.37 -1.86
CA VAL A 878 44.67 -15.41 -2.92
C VAL A 878 43.88 -14.26 -2.32
N ALA A 879 44.32 -13.04 -2.55
CA ALA A 879 43.74 -11.85 -1.96
C ALA A 879 43.48 -10.77 -3.00
N ASP A 880 42.32 -10.14 -2.89
CA ASP A 880 41.95 -8.90 -3.55
C ASP A 880 42.01 -7.77 -2.53
N CYS A 881 42.83 -6.75 -2.81
CA CYS A 881 43.05 -5.65 -1.88
C CYS A 881 42.33 -4.37 -2.34
N THR A 882 41.85 -3.58 -1.38
CA THR A 882 41.27 -2.27 -1.68
C THR A 882 42.32 -1.34 -2.30
N GLY A 883 41.98 -0.77 -3.45
CA GLY A 883 42.79 0.24 -4.16
C GLY A 883 43.67 -0.35 -5.27
N HIS A 884 43.99 0.47 -6.28
CA HIS A 884 44.81 0.08 -7.42
C HIS A 884 46.12 0.89 -7.48
N GLY A 885 47.13 0.38 -8.20
CA GLY A 885 48.43 1.02 -8.28
C GLY A 885 49.19 1.01 -6.94
N VAL A 886 49.98 2.06 -6.68
CA VAL A 886 50.94 2.08 -5.56
C VAL A 886 50.30 1.87 -4.17
N PRO A 887 49.13 2.46 -3.84
CA PRO A 887 48.45 2.18 -2.56
C PRO A 887 48.03 0.71 -2.40
N GLY A 888 47.46 0.09 -3.45
CA GLY A 888 47.13 -1.34 -3.45
C GLY A 888 48.38 -2.21 -3.29
N ALA A 889 49.49 -1.81 -3.91
CA ALA A 889 50.77 -2.51 -3.77
C ALA A 889 51.29 -2.51 -2.33
N PHE A 890 51.12 -1.42 -1.58
CA PHE A 890 51.44 -1.39 -0.15
C PHE A 890 50.58 -2.37 0.66
N MET A 891 49.28 -2.45 0.38
CA MET A 891 48.39 -3.41 1.02
C MET A 891 48.81 -4.86 0.74
N SER A 892 49.17 -5.17 -0.50
CA SER A 892 49.65 -6.50 -0.89
C SER A 892 50.94 -6.91 -0.17
N MET A 893 51.87 -5.96 0.04
CA MET A 893 53.13 -6.20 0.74
C MET A 893 52.92 -6.42 2.23
N ILE A 894 52.06 -5.61 2.86
CA ILE A 894 51.71 -5.77 4.28
C ILE A 894 51.02 -7.12 4.50
N GLY A 895 50.04 -7.45 3.64
CA GLY A 895 49.33 -8.73 3.68
C GLY A 895 50.26 -9.93 3.51
N THR A 896 51.14 -9.90 2.51
CA THR A 896 52.12 -10.99 2.26
C THR A 896 53.10 -11.16 3.41
N ASN A 897 53.58 -10.06 4.01
CA ASN A 897 54.50 -10.12 5.14
C ASN A 897 53.82 -10.71 6.38
N LEU A 898 52.63 -10.20 6.75
CA LEU A 898 51.86 -10.71 7.88
C LEU A 898 51.52 -12.20 7.69
N PHE A 899 51.11 -12.60 6.49
CA PHE A 899 50.84 -14.01 6.15
C PHE A 899 52.06 -14.90 6.43
N ASN A 900 53.24 -14.49 5.96
CA ASN A 900 54.48 -15.22 6.21
C ASN A 900 54.88 -15.26 7.69
N GLN A 901 54.72 -14.15 8.42
CA GLN A 901 54.99 -14.11 9.87
C GLN A 901 54.05 -15.05 10.65
N ILE A 902 52.75 -15.04 10.33
CA ILE A 902 51.75 -15.88 11.01
C ILE A 902 52.08 -17.37 10.84
N ILE A 903 52.47 -17.79 9.65
CA ILE A 903 52.73 -19.21 9.37
C ILE A 903 54.13 -19.63 9.83
N ASN A 904 55.15 -18.86 9.46
CA ASN A 904 56.52 -19.29 9.68
C ASN A 904 56.99 -19.03 11.11
N GLU A 905 56.67 -17.86 11.67
CA GLU A 905 57.09 -17.45 13.01
C GLU A 905 56.11 -17.89 14.10
N LYS A 906 54.81 -17.65 13.92
CA LYS A 906 53.79 -18.04 14.92
C LYS A 906 53.36 -19.51 14.80
N GLY A 907 53.71 -20.19 13.70
CA GLY A 907 53.41 -21.61 13.50
C GLY A 907 51.93 -21.93 13.24
N ILE A 908 51.12 -20.93 12.88
CA ILE A 908 49.68 -21.09 12.70
C ILE A 908 49.42 -21.59 11.27
N THR A 909 48.80 -22.77 11.13
CA THR A 909 48.59 -23.44 9.85
C THR A 909 47.11 -23.63 9.46
N GLN A 910 46.19 -23.27 10.36
CA GLN A 910 44.75 -23.37 10.17
C GLN A 910 44.20 -22.11 9.47
N PRO A 911 43.53 -22.22 8.30
CA PRO A 911 43.06 -21.09 7.50
C PRO A 911 42.25 -20.02 8.27
N ALA A 912 41.25 -20.42 9.06
CA ALA A 912 40.43 -19.48 9.81
C ALA A 912 41.22 -18.65 10.84
N GLU A 913 42.16 -19.29 11.53
CA GLU A 913 43.04 -18.63 12.50
C GLU A 913 44.03 -17.69 11.80
N ILE A 914 44.50 -18.05 10.60
CA ILE A 914 45.34 -17.18 9.78
C ILE A 914 44.57 -15.91 9.39
N LEU A 915 43.33 -16.06 8.90
CA LEU A 915 42.46 -14.90 8.57
C LEU A 915 42.22 -14.01 9.79
N ARG A 916 41.94 -14.60 10.96
CA ARG A 916 41.75 -13.85 12.22
C ARG A 916 42.98 -13.05 12.61
N HIS A 917 44.17 -13.64 12.44
CA HIS A 917 45.42 -12.95 12.74
C HIS A 917 45.79 -11.89 11.69
N LEU A 918 45.42 -12.10 10.43
CA LEU A 918 45.55 -11.10 9.37
C LEU A 918 44.66 -9.89 9.62
N ASP A 919 43.40 -10.11 10.01
CA ASP A 919 42.42 -9.05 10.33
C ASP A 919 42.96 -8.09 11.40
N ILE A 920 43.37 -8.65 12.54
CA ILE A 920 44.01 -7.90 13.64
C ILE A 920 45.33 -7.25 13.19
N GLY A 921 46.09 -7.93 12.32
CA GLY A 921 47.38 -7.46 11.82
C GLY A 921 47.24 -6.23 10.93
N ILE A 922 46.29 -6.25 10.00
CA ILE A 922 45.98 -5.16 9.07
C ILE A 922 45.40 -3.96 9.81
N GLU A 923 44.45 -4.18 10.72
CA GLU A 923 43.87 -3.13 11.57
C GLU A 923 44.95 -2.34 12.32
N ARG A 924 45.90 -3.06 12.94
CA ARG A 924 47.03 -2.44 13.66
C ARG A 924 48.02 -1.75 12.74
N ALA A 925 48.34 -2.36 11.60
CA ALA A 925 49.29 -1.81 10.65
C ALA A 925 48.79 -0.48 10.06
N LEU A 926 47.48 -0.37 9.82
CA LEU A 926 46.85 0.83 9.26
C LEU A 926 46.29 1.80 10.30
N LYS A 927 46.33 1.44 11.60
CA LYS A 927 45.75 2.23 12.71
C LYS A 927 44.30 2.63 12.45
N GLN A 928 43.47 1.66 12.05
CA GLN A 928 42.09 1.93 11.65
C GLN A 928 41.19 2.36 12.83
N ASP A 929 41.62 2.09 14.07
CA ASP A 929 40.95 2.60 15.27
C ASP A 929 41.10 4.12 15.48
N GLU A 930 42.12 4.74 14.89
CA GLU A 930 42.49 6.15 15.11
C GLU A 930 42.43 7.01 13.84
N SER A 931 42.20 6.41 12.67
CA SER A 931 42.24 7.09 11.36
C SER A 931 40.97 6.83 10.54
N GLU A 932 40.68 7.72 9.58
CA GLU A 932 39.58 7.53 8.61
C GLU A 932 39.93 6.51 7.50
N ASN A 933 41.02 5.74 7.64
CA ASN A 933 41.42 4.75 6.64
C ASN A 933 40.60 3.46 6.80
N HIS A 934 39.89 3.09 5.74
CA HIS A 934 39.03 1.91 5.68
C HIS A 934 39.49 0.87 4.65
N ASP A 935 40.74 0.96 4.19
CA ASP A 935 41.34 -0.01 3.26
C ASP A 935 41.42 -1.40 3.91
N GLY A 936 41.18 -2.44 3.11
CA GLY A 936 41.13 -3.83 3.58
C GLY A 936 41.45 -4.79 2.46
N MET A 937 41.11 -6.07 2.66
CA MET A 937 41.24 -7.08 1.62
C MET A 937 40.21 -8.20 1.79
N ASP A 938 39.82 -8.76 0.65
CA ASP A 938 39.02 -9.97 0.57
C ASP A 938 39.95 -11.13 0.21
N MET A 939 39.96 -12.20 0.99
CA MET A 939 40.98 -13.25 0.88
C MET A 939 40.41 -14.64 1.03
N ILE A 940 40.95 -15.57 0.26
CA ILE A 940 40.72 -17.01 0.37
C ILE A 940 42.02 -17.71 0.77
N ILE A 941 41.97 -18.58 1.78
CA ILE A 941 43.11 -19.38 2.25
C ILE A 941 42.77 -20.86 2.23
N CYS A 942 43.66 -21.66 1.65
CA CYS A 942 43.61 -23.12 1.69
C CYS A 942 44.89 -23.69 2.32
N SER A 943 44.73 -24.70 3.18
CA SER A 943 45.83 -25.44 3.80
C SER A 943 45.75 -26.90 3.36
N LEU A 944 46.68 -27.34 2.52
CA LEU A 944 46.65 -28.61 1.81
C LEU A 944 47.61 -29.60 2.46
N ASP A 945 47.12 -30.77 2.84
CA ASP A 945 47.90 -31.87 3.41
C ASP A 945 47.77 -33.10 2.51
N PHE A 946 48.68 -33.21 1.55
CA PHE A 946 48.69 -34.31 0.59
C PHE A 946 49.00 -35.66 1.23
N THR A 947 49.74 -35.68 2.36
CA THR A 947 50.04 -36.90 3.11
C THR A 947 48.77 -37.54 3.66
N ASN A 948 47.91 -36.72 4.27
CA ASN A 948 46.63 -37.16 4.83
C ASN A 948 45.46 -37.06 3.83
N LYS A 949 45.73 -36.65 2.58
CA LYS A 949 44.73 -36.43 1.52
C LYS A 949 43.58 -35.52 1.96
N GLN A 950 43.89 -34.47 2.71
CA GLN A 950 42.89 -33.53 3.24
C GLN A 950 43.30 -32.10 2.94
N PHE A 951 42.33 -31.20 2.91
CA PHE A 951 42.59 -29.78 2.87
C PHE A 951 41.60 -28.99 3.71
N GLU A 952 42.06 -27.87 4.25
CA GLU A 952 41.26 -26.94 5.00
C GLU A 952 41.04 -25.66 4.19
N TYR A 953 39.89 -25.01 4.37
CA TYR A 953 39.53 -23.75 3.71
C TYR A 953 38.85 -22.79 4.69
N ALA A 954 39.20 -21.52 4.57
CA ALA A 954 38.42 -20.40 5.11
C ALA A 954 38.47 -19.23 4.11
N GLY A 955 37.39 -18.47 4.02
CA GLY A 955 37.27 -17.36 3.08
C GLY A 955 36.63 -16.13 3.71
N ALA A 956 37.29 -14.99 3.55
CA ALA A 956 36.80 -13.64 3.82
C ALA A 956 36.26 -13.07 2.50
N ASN A 957 34.93 -13.06 2.34
CA ASN A 957 34.19 -12.65 1.13
C ASN A 957 34.51 -13.41 -0.19
N ARG A 958 35.55 -14.25 -0.24
CA ARG A 958 35.96 -15.01 -1.44
C ARG A 958 35.61 -16.50 -1.36
N PRO A 959 34.73 -17.03 -2.25
CA PRO A 959 34.34 -18.44 -2.25
C PRO A 959 35.44 -19.37 -2.77
N LEU A 960 35.43 -20.62 -2.31
CA LEU A 960 36.22 -21.71 -2.91
C LEU A 960 35.41 -22.47 -3.95
N TRP A 961 35.98 -22.72 -5.12
CA TRP A 961 35.38 -23.60 -6.13
C TRP A 961 36.15 -24.92 -6.19
N ILE A 962 35.41 -26.03 -6.13
CA ILE A 962 35.96 -27.39 -6.20
C ILE A 962 35.40 -28.04 -7.47
N MET A 963 36.30 -28.47 -8.34
CA MET A 963 36.00 -29.18 -9.58
C MET A 963 36.32 -30.66 -9.41
N HIS A 964 35.34 -31.51 -9.67
CA HIS A 964 35.46 -32.96 -9.58
C HIS A 964 35.68 -33.60 -10.95
N GLN A 965 36.55 -34.61 -11.00
CA GLN A 965 36.84 -35.33 -12.25
C GLN A 965 35.69 -36.26 -12.66
N GLN A 966 34.97 -36.84 -11.69
CA GLN A 966 33.82 -37.70 -11.92
C GLN A 966 32.52 -36.99 -11.49
N PRO A 967 31.37 -37.29 -12.12
CA PRO A 967 30.09 -36.73 -11.70
C PRO A 967 29.82 -37.08 -10.23
N THR A 968 29.58 -36.07 -9.40
CA THR A 968 29.27 -36.26 -7.99
C THR A 968 27.90 -35.67 -7.66
N ASN A 969 27.02 -36.51 -7.12
CA ASN A 969 25.76 -36.07 -6.49
C ASN A 969 25.93 -35.85 -4.99
N THR A 970 27.11 -36.13 -4.44
CA THR A 970 27.44 -35.91 -3.04
C THR A 970 27.86 -34.45 -2.85
N LEU A 971 26.95 -33.64 -2.30
CA LEU A 971 27.36 -32.49 -1.49
C LEU A 971 28.29 -33.03 -0.40
N TYR A 972 29.47 -32.44 -0.23
CA TYR A 972 30.31 -32.70 0.94
C TYR A 972 29.43 -32.70 2.20
N PRO A 973 29.65 -33.63 3.16
CA PRO A 973 28.76 -33.77 4.31
C PRO A 973 28.52 -32.42 4.97
N GLN A 974 27.25 -32.07 5.16
CA GLN A 974 26.79 -30.82 5.75
C GLN A 974 27.22 -30.79 7.23
N GLY A 975 28.42 -30.30 7.50
CA GLY A 975 28.85 -29.97 8.86
C GLY A 975 28.12 -28.72 9.37
N PRO A 976 28.00 -28.53 10.69
CA PRO A 976 27.43 -27.30 11.25
C PRO A 976 28.22 -26.08 10.71
N GLY A 977 27.52 -25.20 9.98
CA GLY A 977 28.10 -23.98 9.39
C GLY A 977 28.57 -24.08 7.92
N LEU A 978 28.64 -25.27 7.32
CA LEU A 978 29.05 -25.42 5.92
C LEU A 978 27.93 -24.96 4.97
N ARG A 979 28.22 -23.99 4.09
CA ARG A 979 27.28 -23.50 3.05
C ARG A 979 27.82 -23.82 1.66
N ALA A 980 27.45 -24.97 1.11
CA ALA A 980 27.88 -25.42 -0.21
C ALA A 980 26.75 -25.32 -1.26
N GLU A 981 27.10 -25.03 -2.51
CA GLU A 981 26.18 -24.95 -3.65
C GLU A 981 26.76 -25.73 -4.84
N LEU A 982 25.98 -26.66 -5.40
CA LEU A 982 26.39 -27.50 -6.52
C LEU A 982 26.02 -26.85 -7.85
N TYR A 983 26.97 -26.77 -8.78
CA TYR A 983 26.80 -26.24 -10.13
C TYR A 983 27.01 -27.35 -11.16
N GLY A 984 25.91 -27.95 -11.60
CA GLY A 984 25.94 -29.12 -12.46
C GLY A 984 26.42 -30.37 -11.71
N GLU A 985 26.96 -31.35 -12.41
CA GLU A 985 27.41 -32.62 -11.83
C GLU A 985 28.89 -32.61 -11.39
N TYR A 986 29.62 -31.53 -11.68
CA TYR A 986 31.08 -31.52 -11.64
C TYR A 986 31.71 -30.42 -10.80
N MET A 987 30.96 -29.41 -10.36
CA MET A 987 31.54 -28.33 -9.56
C MET A 987 30.70 -27.99 -8.35
N CYS A 988 31.39 -27.81 -7.22
CA CYS A 988 30.84 -27.37 -5.96
C CYS A 988 31.46 -26.04 -5.56
N MET A 989 30.67 -25.10 -5.06
CA MET A 989 31.15 -23.85 -4.49
C MET A 989 30.88 -23.82 -2.99
N ILE A 990 31.92 -23.51 -2.22
CA ILE A 990 31.82 -23.29 -0.78
C ILE A 990 31.72 -21.79 -0.53
N LYS A 991 30.62 -21.35 0.08
CA LYS A 991 30.38 -19.94 0.39
C LYS A 991 31.34 -19.46 1.48
N PRO A 992 31.89 -18.25 1.36
CA PRO A 992 32.75 -17.66 2.37
C PRO A 992 31.95 -17.08 3.52
N ASP A 993 32.64 -16.71 4.59
CA ASP A 993 32.12 -15.78 5.57
C ASP A 993 32.06 -14.38 4.94
N LYS A 994 30.94 -13.68 5.14
CA LYS A 994 30.71 -12.35 4.57
C LYS A 994 31.35 -11.26 5.43
N VAL A 995 32.63 -11.40 5.70
CA VAL A 995 33.44 -10.52 6.55
C VAL A 995 34.75 -10.23 5.81
N PRO A 996 35.09 -8.96 5.54
CA PRO A 996 36.38 -8.60 4.96
C PRO A 996 37.50 -8.68 6.01
N ILE A 997 38.75 -8.66 5.57
CA ILE A 997 39.92 -8.44 6.44
C ILE A 997 40.19 -6.93 6.51
N GLY A 998 40.12 -6.34 7.69
CA GLY A 998 40.19 -4.90 7.89
C GLY A 998 38.90 -4.15 7.47
N GLY A 999 38.77 -2.89 7.90
CA GLY A 999 37.62 -2.02 7.56
C GLY A 999 36.60 -1.79 8.69
N PHE A 1000 35.42 -1.24 8.35
CA PHE A 1000 34.48 -0.57 9.28
C PHE A 1000 33.73 -1.49 10.28
N LEU A 1001 33.76 -2.82 10.08
CA LEU A 1001 32.94 -3.77 10.84
C LEU A 1001 33.62 -4.20 12.16
N ARG A 1002 33.41 -3.44 13.24
CA ARG A 1002 33.76 -3.86 14.60
C ARG A 1002 32.83 -4.98 15.10
N LEU A 1003 33.16 -6.24 14.78
CA LEU A 1003 32.62 -7.39 15.49
C LEU A 1003 33.64 -7.81 16.54
N SER A 1004 33.26 -7.72 17.81
CA SER A 1004 34.07 -8.12 18.96
C SER A 1004 34.39 -9.63 19.04
N GLU A 1005 34.14 -10.38 17.97
CA GLU A 1005 34.48 -11.78 17.72
C GLU A 1005 34.27 -12.08 16.21
N SER A 1006 35.14 -11.57 15.33
CA SER A 1006 35.21 -12.00 13.91
C SER A 1006 35.58 -13.49 13.86
N SER A 1007 34.58 -14.38 13.84
CA SER A 1007 34.82 -15.82 13.68
C SER A 1007 34.81 -16.18 12.21
N PHE A 1008 36.00 -16.39 11.64
CA PHE A 1008 36.13 -17.09 10.37
C PHE A 1008 35.88 -18.58 10.59
N THR A 1009 35.09 -19.18 9.71
CA THR A 1009 34.72 -20.59 9.78
C THR A 1009 35.77 -21.42 9.06
N ASN A 1010 36.34 -22.41 9.74
CA ASN A 1010 37.27 -23.36 9.14
C ASN A 1010 36.53 -24.59 8.63
N HIS A 1011 36.73 -24.94 7.36
CA HIS A 1011 36.13 -26.10 6.73
C HIS A 1011 37.21 -27.13 6.39
N LEU A 1012 37.01 -28.39 6.77
CA LEU A 1012 37.91 -29.51 6.48
C LEU A 1012 37.29 -30.42 5.40
N PHE A 1013 38.06 -30.72 4.36
CA PHE A 1013 37.67 -31.54 3.23
C PHE A 1013 38.69 -32.64 2.98
N ILE A 1014 38.25 -33.72 2.33
CA ILE A 1014 39.10 -34.83 1.88
C ILE A 1014 39.23 -34.71 0.35
N PHE A 1015 40.44 -34.80 -0.16
CA PHE A 1015 40.71 -34.83 -1.59
C PHE A 1015 40.21 -36.14 -2.20
N GLN A 1016 39.48 -36.06 -3.31
CA GLN A 1016 39.31 -37.21 -4.19
C GLN A 1016 40.38 -37.19 -5.29
N PRO A 1017 40.87 -38.35 -5.75
CA PRO A 1017 41.82 -38.40 -6.87
C PRO A 1017 41.25 -37.70 -8.10
N GLY A 1018 41.98 -36.70 -8.61
CA GLY A 1018 41.60 -35.91 -9.77
C GLY A 1018 40.84 -34.63 -9.48
N ASP A 1019 40.50 -34.34 -8.22
CA ASP A 1019 39.86 -33.08 -7.84
C ASP A 1019 40.81 -31.89 -8.04
N ALA A 1020 40.24 -30.77 -8.44
CA ALA A 1020 40.91 -29.48 -8.55
C ALA A 1020 40.20 -28.43 -7.70
N ILE A 1021 40.96 -27.58 -7.02
CA ILE A 1021 40.43 -26.43 -6.29
C ILE A 1021 40.84 -25.13 -6.98
N TYR A 1022 39.92 -24.17 -7.04
CA TYR A 1022 40.12 -22.86 -7.66
C TYR A 1022 39.91 -21.73 -6.66
N LEU A 1023 40.92 -20.87 -6.54
CA LEU A 1023 40.97 -19.66 -5.72
C LEU A 1023 41.15 -18.46 -6.67
N PHE A 1024 40.32 -17.43 -6.58
CA PHE A 1024 40.40 -16.31 -7.52
C PHE A 1024 39.84 -15.00 -6.96
N THR A 1025 40.30 -13.89 -7.54
CA THR A 1025 39.76 -12.54 -7.34
C THR A 1025 38.69 -12.22 -8.40
N ASP A 1026 37.88 -11.19 -8.20
CA ASP A 1026 36.76 -10.90 -9.11
C ASP A 1026 37.18 -10.29 -10.45
N GLY A 1027 38.40 -9.78 -10.61
CA GLY A 1027 38.83 -9.13 -11.85
C GLY A 1027 38.60 -9.95 -13.12
N PHE A 1028 38.73 -11.28 -13.06
CA PHE A 1028 38.40 -12.15 -14.22
C PHE A 1028 36.92 -12.07 -14.59
N ALA A 1029 36.03 -12.14 -13.59
CA ALA A 1029 34.58 -12.04 -13.78
C ALA A 1029 34.15 -10.61 -14.10
N ASP A 1030 34.94 -9.63 -13.70
CA ASP A 1030 34.63 -8.21 -13.77
C ASP A 1030 35.02 -7.52 -15.08
N GLN A 1031 35.82 -8.20 -15.91
CA GLN A 1031 36.24 -7.70 -17.20
C GLN A 1031 35.07 -7.45 -18.17
N PHE A 1032 35.05 -6.26 -18.76
CA PHE A 1032 34.12 -5.90 -19.83
C PHE A 1032 34.67 -6.34 -21.20
N GLY A 1033 33.78 -6.91 -22.03
CA GLY A 1033 34.18 -7.56 -23.26
C GLY A 1033 33.04 -8.16 -24.09
N GLY A 1034 33.42 -8.93 -25.10
CA GLY A 1034 32.51 -9.57 -26.08
C GLY A 1034 31.84 -8.59 -27.05
N GLU A 1035 31.04 -9.11 -27.98
CA GLU A 1035 30.40 -8.35 -29.09
C GLU A 1035 29.55 -7.15 -28.65
N HIS A 1036 29.09 -7.13 -27.40
CA HIS A 1036 28.24 -6.07 -26.84
C HIS A 1036 28.90 -5.30 -25.69
N GLY A 1037 30.20 -5.49 -25.44
CA GLY A 1037 30.94 -4.78 -24.39
C GLY A 1037 30.35 -4.97 -22.99
N ARG A 1038 29.96 -6.20 -22.64
CA ARG A 1038 29.33 -6.52 -21.35
C ARG A 1038 30.35 -7.14 -20.38
N LYS A 1039 30.05 -7.06 -19.08
CA LYS A 1039 30.79 -7.75 -18.02
C LYS A 1039 30.75 -9.28 -18.23
N LEU A 1040 31.85 -9.99 -17.95
CA LEU A 1040 31.97 -11.43 -18.16
C LEU A 1040 31.02 -12.22 -17.25
N LEU A 1041 30.93 -11.80 -15.97
CA LEU A 1041 30.16 -12.39 -14.87
C LEU A 1041 30.67 -13.78 -14.45
N SER A 1042 30.64 -14.06 -13.14
CA SER A 1042 31.12 -15.32 -12.57
C SER A 1042 30.45 -16.56 -13.17
N LYS A 1043 29.20 -16.44 -13.67
CA LYS A 1043 28.51 -17.52 -14.37
C LYS A 1043 29.26 -17.99 -15.62
N ARG A 1044 29.67 -17.08 -16.52
CA ARG A 1044 30.37 -17.48 -17.75
C ARG A 1044 31.77 -18.00 -17.46
N PHE A 1045 32.44 -17.41 -16.47
CA PHE A 1045 33.75 -17.89 -16.02
C PHE A 1045 33.65 -19.34 -15.52
N ARG A 1046 32.66 -19.61 -14.67
CA ARG A 1046 32.35 -20.95 -14.16
C ARG A 1046 32.05 -21.94 -15.28
N ASP A 1047 31.13 -21.58 -16.18
CA ASP A 1047 30.71 -22.45 -17.27
C ASP A 1047 31.91 -22.77 -18.20
N TYR A 1048 32.82 -21.80 -18.38
CA TYR A 1048 34.06 -22.00 -19.13
C TYR A 1048 35.04 -22.94 -18.41
N LEU A 1049 35.25 -22.78 -17.11
CA LEU A 1049 36.08 -23.71 -16.32
C LEU A 1049 35.58 -25.16 -16.41
N ILE A 1050 34.25 -25.37 -16.37
CA ILE A 1050 33.66 -26.71 -16.57
C ILE A 1050 34.02 -27.24 -17.97
N SER A 1051 33.97 -26.38 -18.99
CA SER A 1051 34.21 -26.79 -20.38
C SER A 1051 35.65 -27.23 -20.67
N ILE A 1052 36.63 -26.74 -19.91
CA ILE A 1052 38.05 -27.06 -20.11
C ILE A 1052 38.61 -28.10 -19.13
N ARG A 1053 37.78 -28.63 -18.22
CA ARG A 1053 38.20 -29.49 -17.10
C ARG A 1053 39.03 -30.72 -17.51
N ASP A 1054 38.75 -31.30 -18.68
CA ASP A 1054 39.36 -32.55 -19.14
C ASP A 1054 40.70 -32.30 -19.87
N LYS A 1055 41.14 -31.04 -19.96
CA LYS A 1055 42.41 -30.67 -20.59
C LYS A 1055 43.57 -30.76 -19.57
N PRO A 1056 44.82 -31.01 -20.01
CA PRO A 1056 45.98 -30.94 -19.12
C PRO A 1056 46.13 -29.55 -18.46
N VAL A 1057 46.67 -29.50 -17.23
CA VAL A 1057 46.78 -28.26 -16.42
C VAL A 1057 47.40 -27.11 -17.21
N LYS A 1058 48.53 -27.34 -17.91
CA LYS A 1058 49.19 -26.30 -18.71
C LYS A 1058 48.32 -25.80 -19.88
N VAL A 1059 47.54 -26.68 -20.48
CA VAL A 1059 46.60 -26.31 -21.56
C VAL A 1059 45.42 -25.52 -20.99
N GLN A 1060 44.95 -25.82 -19.78
CA GLN A 1060 43.91 -25.03 -19.12
C GLN A 1060 44.39 -23.59 -18.84
N GLU A 1061 45.65 -23.41 -18.46
CA GLU A 1061 46.27 -22.09 -18.25
C GLU A 1061 46.25 -21.25 -19.53
N ASP A 1062 46.74 -21.82 -20.64
CA ASP A 1062 46.77 -21.13 -21.93
C ASP A 1062 45.35 -20.81 -22.43
N LEU A 1063 44.40 -21.74 -22.25
CA LEU A 1063 43.00 -21.55 -22.62
C LEU A 1063 42.29 -20.50 -21.77
N LEU A 1064 42.62 -20.38 -20.49
CA LEU A 1064 42.08 -19.34 -19.62
C LEU A 1064 42.60 -17.95 -20.00
N ASN A 1065 43.91 -17.85 -20.26
CA ASN A 1065 44.52 -16.63 -20.75
C ASN A 1065 43.93 -16.20 -22.10
N LEU A 1066 43.82 -17.14 -23.05
CA LEU A 1066 43.24 -16.87 -24.37
C LEU A 1066 41.77 -16.45 -24.28
N TYR A 1067 40.98 -17.10 -23.41
CA TYR A 1067 39.57 -16.73 -23.20
C TYR A 1067 39.45 -15.32 -22.63
N PHE A 1068 40.31 -14.95 -21.67
CA PHE A 1068 40.35 -13.61 -21.11
C PHE A 1068 40.69 -12.55 -22.17
N GLU A 1069 41.76 -12.75 -22.95
CA GLU A 1069 42.17 -11.80 -23.99
C GLU A 1069 41.12 -11.69 -25.12
N ASN A 1070 40.53 -12.81 -25.54
CA ASN A 1070 39.45 -12.81 -26.54
C ASN A 1070 38.18 -12.12 -26.03
N TRP A 1071 37.86 -12.27 -24.75
CA TRP A 1071 36.74 -11.55 -24.15
C TRP A 1071 37.03 -10.05 -24.10
N LYS A 1072 38.19 -9.66 -23.57
CA LYS A 1072 38.62 -8.26 -23.44
C LYS A 1072 38.72 -7.54 -24.79
N GLN A 1073 39.20 -8.21 -25.83
CA GLN A 1073 39.50 -7.63 -27.15
C GLN A 1073 40.41 -6.39 -27.02
N ASN A 1074 40.11 -5.30 -27.72
CA ASN A 1074 40.87 -4.04 -27.68
C ASN A 1074 40.52 -3.13 -26.48
N ARG A 1075 39.76 -3.62 -25.50
CA ARG A 1075 39.39 -2.83 -24.32
C ARG A 1075 40.48 -2.90 -23.25
N GLU A 1076 40.55 -1.87 -22.42
CA GLU A 1076 41.46 -1.86 -21.28
C GLU A 1076 41.04 -2.89 -20.23
N GLN A 1077 42.04 -3.41 -19.52
CA GLN A 1077 41.81 -4.28 -18.37
C GLN A 1077 41.21 -3.45 -17.22
N VAL A 1078 40.10 -3.91 -16.66
CA VAL A 1078 39.32 -3.10 -15.71
C VAL A 1078 39.86 -3.22 -14.30
N ASP A 1079 40.37 -4.39 -13.93
CA ASP A 1079 40.90 -4.70 -12.60
C ASP A 1079 42.05 -5.71 -12.64
N ASP A 1080 42.75 -5.91 -11.54
CA ASP A 1080 43.76 -6.96 -11.40
C ASP A 1080 43.12 -8.36 -11.54
N VAL A 1081 43.78 -9.29 -12.24
CA VAL A 1081 43.23 -10.62 -12.48
C VAL A 1081 44.13 -11.66 -11.85
N LEU A 1082 43.60 -12.37 -10.85
CA LEU A 1082 44.29 -13.47 -10.19
C LEU A 1082 43.41 -14.72 -10.11
N VAL A 1083 43.86 -15.81 -10.73
CA VAL A 1083 43.22 -17.13 -10.69
C VAL A 1083 44.26 -18.18 -10.39
N VAL A 1084 44.01 -19.02 -9.38
CA VAL A 1084 44.87 -20.11 -8.96
C VAL A 1084 44.08 -21.41 -8.98
N GLY A 1085 44.62 -22.44 -9.64
CA GLY A 1085 44.08 -23.79 -9.65
C GLY A 1085 45.10 -24.77 -9.05
N ILE A 1086 44.67 -25.72 -8.22
CA ILE A 1086 45.54 -26.74 -7.61
C ILE A 1086 44.88 -28.11 -7.71
N TRP A 1087 45.60 -29.11 -8.24
CA TRP A 1087 45.09 -30.46 -8.46
C TRP A 1087 45.69 -31.47 -7.49
N HIS A 1088 44.89 -32.48 -7.12
CA HIS A 1088 45.40 -33.68 -6.45
C HIS A 1088 45.31 -34.90 -7.37
N HIS A 1089 46.41 -35.24 -8.03
CA HIS A 1089 46.51 -36.52 -8.72
C HIS A 1089 46.84 -37.59 -7.69
N GLY A 1090 45.88 -38.49 -7.42
CA GLY A 1090 46.07 -39.58 -6.46
C GLY A 1090 47.26 -40.45 -6.82
N ASN A 1091 48.40 -40.18 -6.17
CA ASN A 1091 49.72 -40.78 -6.29
C ASN A 1091 50.54 -40.43 -7.56
N ALA A 1092 51.59 -39.62 -7.35
CA ALA A 1092 52.92 -39.91 -7.87
C ALA A 1092 53.84 -40.15 -6.66
N THR A 1093 54.70 -41.16 -6.78
CA THR A 1093 55.66 -41.70 -5.78
C THR A 1093 56.38 -40.68 -4.92
#